data_AF-A0A951KV15-F1
#
_entry.id   AF-A0A951KV15-F1
#
_cell.length_a   1.000
_cell.length_b   1.000
_cell.length_c   1.000
_cell.angle_alpha   90.00
_cell.angle_beta   90.00
_cell.angle_gamma   90.00
#
_symmetry.space_group_name_H-M   'P 1'
#
loop_
_entity.id
_entity.type
_entity.pdbx_description
1 polymer ?
#
loop_
_entity_poly.entity_id
_entity_poly.type
_entity_poly.pdbx_seq_one_letter_code
_entity_poly.pdbx_strand_id
1 'polypeptide(L)'
;MEASGTSSVPGDTDGVAPSGNAVAGAAGTAAPVALTADPLPTADGAEAREQPARRFGSRQALILAVCCVAQFMVILDLSIVNVALPSIQSSLNYTSADLQWVVDAYAIAFAGFLMLGGRAADQLGQRRVFVAALVLFSLTSLVGGAAVNRQMLTIARGVQGFSCAFMAAASLAIITSSFKPGPQLHRAIGLWAAMNGLGGAAGTLFGGIITQELSWRWVLLINPPIGAATAVVAFAVVTDRRRARADRSFDLGGALTLTLGQVVLVYGVVQAGLRGWHAALALGPILVGLALLAAFGLIEARFASEPLVPFKALTKPLQVANGIVLLFSAALFPMWYLSSLYLQQVLGLSPLHAGLTFLPMALSIMVVARSAGKLVSLFGVRAVLGSGLLMMTGGLLLFTKIAASGSSAVYVIVPGVLTAAGIGMSIVPSTIAATQGARQGQAGLASGLVNTSRQVGGGLGLAVLITLATSLSSHLIGRGHGVPQALTDGFRLGYFIAAGLCAAAAITTFALVPKATGEQEAPTRRIPMLAAVLGVIAAFIALDFAVGGSHGAPLGAYTTNGTYSYVSAPALRPPIIRATTATNGAKLAPGYILTANFYDLNHPPMVGQSGPMILDSRLQPVWFNPVPVADVAGNLSLQVYDGQPVLTWWQGTITNTGATESGEDVVVDEHYRPIARLKATDGWVVTLHEMVIRGHDAWVTANKNIPMNLSRYGGAYNGALIDSAVQEYDLTTGKLLHSWDALDHIPLSDSRASLPTNGFPWDAYHVNSINLPGDGTFVVSMRNLWAAYKVNIATGAIEWTLGGPHSSFKIGKGADFQWQHDVVSYPGTPLVTMFDDHCCQITGGGTYVNPTSYSRGLVLKLDPKAHSATLAGEYTHGSNFNSEYMGSLEPLANGNEFVGWGSAPFFSEYDSSGNLLLDARLPGSDITYRATVEPWVGKPLYPPAGAARRASGRTIVYASWNGATQVRSWRVLGGTSAAAQAPVASAPKAGFETAIPVASGYRTFRVQALDADGRPIGTSQAFSVTG
;
A
#
# COMPACT_ATOMS: atom_id res chain seq x y z
N MET A 1 -53.73 -29.86 -19.13
CA MET A 1 -52.86 -30.19 -20.26
C MET A 1 -51.59 -30.81 -19.69
N GLU A 2 -51.63 -32.02 -19.11
CA GLU A 2 -51.85 -33.36 -19.73
C GLU A 2 -50.59 -33.87 -20.46
N ALA A 3 -50.22 -35.17 -20.51
CA ALA A 3 -50.64 -36.41 -19.83
C ALA A 3 -49.67 -37.57 -20.26
N SER A 4 -49.50 -38.73 -19.59
CA SER A 4 -49.74 -39.15 -18.19
C SER A 4 -49.24 -40.61 -17.94
N GLY A 5 -48.58 -40.89 -16.82
CA GLY A 5 -48.57 -42.24 -16.18
C GLY A 5 -47.45 -43.22 -16.55
N THR A 6 -47.24 -44.37 -15.88
CA THR A 6 -47.84 -45.01 -14.67
C THR A 6 -47.08 -46.34 -14.40
N SER A 7 -46.98 -47.00 -13.23
CA SER A 7 -47.04 -46.64 -11.79
C SER A 7 -47.02 -47.93 -10.92
N SER A 8 -46.23 -48.03 -9.82
CA SER A 8 -46.42 -49.14 -8.83
C SER A 8 -46.00 -48.82 -7.38
N VAL A 9 -47.05 -48.61 -6.57
CA VAL A 9 -47.21 -48.54 -5.09
C VAL A 9 -46.94 -49.92 -4.40
N PRO A 10 -47.18 -50.18 -3.08
CA PRO A 10 -47.34 -49.32 -1.88
C PRO A 10 -46.59 -49.81 -0.60
N GLY A 11 -46.73 -49.08 0.52
CA GLY A 11 -46.56 -49.57 1.90
C GLY A 11 -47.05 -48.54 2.91
N ASP A 12 -48.03 -48.89 3.77
CA ASP A 12 -48.90 -47.92 4.46
C ASP A 12 -49.13 -48.22 5.97
N THR A 13 -49.28 -47.15 6.76
CA THR A 13 -50.04 -46.99 8.05
C THR A 13 -49.90 -47.89 9.31
N ASP A 14 -49.63 -47.21 10.44
CA ASP A 14 -50.41 -47.12 11.72
C ASP A 14 -50.50 -48.19 12.84
N GLY A 15 -50.60 -47.66 14.09
CA GLY A 15 -50.97 -48.30 15.38
C GLY A 15 -50.24 -47.67 16.60
N VAL A 16 -50.75 -46.73 17.44
CA VAL A 16 -51.98 -46.64 18.30
C VAL A 16 -51.91 -47.57 19.54
N ALA A 17 -52.11 -47.20 20.82
CA ALA A 17 -52.17 -45.95 21.67
C ALA A 17 -52.19 -46.43 23.17
N PRO A 18 -52.83 -45.84 24.23
CA PRO A 18 -53.31 -44.47 24.60
C PRO A 18 -53.03 -44.05 26.10
N SER A 19 -53.75 -43.03 26.61
CA SER A 19 -53.91 -42.51 28.01
C SER A 19 -52.72 -41.72 28.62
N GLY A 20 -52.86 -40.67 29.48
CA GLY A 20 -53.94 -40.21 30.39
C GLY A 20 -53.44 -40.36 31.85
N ASN A 21 -53.51 -39.42 32.81
CA ASN A 21 -54.42 -38.28 33.01
C ASN A 21 -53.78 -37.23 33.98
N ALA A 22 -54.50 -36.15 34.30
CA ALA A 22 -54.03 -35.06 35.19
C ALA A 22 -54.72 -35.03 36.59
N VAL A 23 -53.99 -34.49 37.60
CA VAL A 23 -54.44 -33.66 38.76
C VAL A 23 -55.64 -34.13 39.63
N ALA A 24 -55.43 -34.26 40.97
CA ALA A 24 -56.11 -33.46 42.03
C ALA A 24 -55.95 -34.00 43.49
N GLY A 25 -55.66 -33.08 44.44
CA GLY A 25 -56.01 -33.11 45.88
C GLY A 25 -55.40 -34.18 46.82
N ALA A 26 -55.56 -34.09 48.16
CA ALA A 26 -55.73 -32.96 49.09
C ALA A 26 -55.76 -33.45 50.57
N ALA A 27 -55.33 -32.60 51.52
CA ALA A 27 -55.64 -32.60 52.97
C ALA A 27 -55.07 -33.71 53.92
N GLY A 28 -54.88 -33.36 55.21
CA GLY A 28 -54.60 -34.29 56.33
C GLY A 28 -53.24 -34.14 57.05
N THR A 29 -52.84 -32.97 57.57
CA THR A 29 -52.99 -32.53 58.98
C THR A 29 -52.69 -33.53 60.10
N ALA A 30 -51.64 -33.26 60.89
CA ALA A 30 -51.53 -33.63 62.31
C ALA A 30 -50.59 -32.65 63.07
N ALA A 31 -50.99 -32.24 64.28
CA ALA A 31 -50.26 -31.40 65.27
C ALA A 31 -50.27 -32.17 66.63
N PRO A 32 -49.98 -31.62 67.85
CA PRO A 32 -49.48 -30.31 68.33
C PRO A 32 -48.17 -30.46 69.19
N VAL A 33 -47.56 -29.51 69.93
CA VAL A 33 -47.99 -28.70 71.12
C VAL A 33 -46.96 -27.58 71.48
N ALA A 34 -47.48 -26.41 71.91
CA ALA A 34 -47.05 -25.34 72.86
C ALA A 34 -45.65 -25.37 73.59
N LEU A 35 -45.04 -24.29 74.16
CA LEU A 35 -45.43 -22.88 74.46
C LEU A 35 -44.20 -21.99 74.87
N THR A 36 -44.36 -20.63 74.89
CA THR A 36 -43.48 -19.55 75.47
C THR A 36 -42.17 -19.17 74.73
N ALA A 37 -41.75 -17.89 74.61
CA ALA A 37 -42.41 -16.58 74.78
C ALA A 37 -41.64 -15.44 74.03
N ASP A 38 -42.34 -14.32 73.77
CA ASP A 38 -41.90 -13.01 73.21
C ASP A 38 -40.97 -12.20 74.18
N PRO A 39 -40.48 -10.96 73.88
CA PRO A 39 -40.68 -10.10 72.70
C PRO A 39 -39.42 -9.39 72.11
N LEU A 40 -39.56 -8.72 70.95
CA LEU A 40 -39.54 -7.23 70.79
C LEU A 40 -39.63 -6.83 69.29
N PRO A 41 -40.24 -5.67 68.94
CA PRO A 41 -41.17 -5.66 67.80
C PRO A 41 -40.67 -5.05 66.49
N THR A 42 -41.12 -5.64 65.39
CA THR A 42 -41.30 -4.96 64.09
C THR A 42 -42.51 -4.02 64.17
N ALA A 43 -42.43 -2.74 63.81
CA ALA A 43 -42.22 -2.22 62.47
C ALA A 43 -43.36 -2.55 61.50
N ASP A 44 -44.29 -1.62 61.34
CA ASP A 44 -45.07 -1.42 60.12
C ASP A 44 -45.39 0.09 60.00
N GLY A 45 -45.08 0.73 58.87
CA GLY A 45 -45.11 2.21 58.81
C GLY A 45 -44.40 2.93 57.65
N ALA A 46 -44.36 2.34 56.46
CA ALA A 46 -44.11 3.00 55.17
C ALA A 46 -42.90 3.97 55.01
N GLU A 47 -41.77 3.44 54.51
CA GLU A 47 -40.92 4.17 53.54
C GLU A 47 -40.90 3.44 52.19
N ALA A 48 -40.70 4.21 51.12
CA ALA A 48 -41.06 3.80 49.76
C ALA A 48 -40.13 2.72 49.14
N ARG A 49 -40.72 1.87 48.29
CA ARG A 49 -39.97 0.94 47.41
C ARG A 49 -39.13 1.73 46.38
N GLU A 50 -37.84 1.97 46.65
CA GLU A 50 -36.90 2.38 45.60
C GLU A 50 -36.63 1.20 44.63
N GLN A 51 -37.03 1.38 43.38
CA GLN A 51 -36.62 0.49 42.28
C GLN A 51 -35.12 0.68 41.98
N PRO A 52 -34.38 -0.36 41.57
CA PRO A 52 -32.96 -0.23 41.23
C PRO A 52 -32.77 0.70 40.03
N ALA A 53 -32.23 1.91 40.27
CA ALA A 53 -32.05 2.97 39.27
C ALA A 53 -31.05 2.60 38.15
N ARG A 54 -31.53 1.85 37.15
CA ARG A 54 -30.74 1.32 36.01
C ARG A 54 -30.55 2.29 34.83
N ARG A 55 -31.20 3.45 34.82
CA ARG A 55 -31.12 4.48 33.76
C ARG A 55 -30.40 5.73 34.26
N PHE A 56 -29.51 6.30 33.44
CA PHE A 56 -28.91 7.61 33.68
C PHE A 56 -29.94 8.71 33.44
N GLY A 57 -29.89 9.82 34.19
CA GLY A 57 -30.68 11.00 33.87
C GLY A 57 -30.25 11.63 32.53
N SER A 58 -31.15 12.32 31.82
CA SER A 58 -30.90 12.89 30.48
C SER A 58 -29.60 13.71 30.42
N ARG A 59 -29.39 14.60 31.40
CA ARG A 59 -28.15 15.40 31.52
C ARG A 59 -26.90 14.55 31.79
N GLN A 60 -27.00 13.50 32.61
CA GLN A 60 -25.87 12.59 32.87
C GLN A 60 -25.50 11.77 31.64
N ALA A 61 -26.50 11.34 30.86
CA ALA A 61 -26.28 10.64 29.59
C ALA A 61 -25.53 11.54 28.59
N LEU A 62 -25.89 12.82 28.49
CA LEU A 62 -25.20 13.80 27.64
C LEU A 62 -23.75 14.08 28.12
N ILE A 63 -23.53 14.22 29.43
CA ILE A 63 -22.17 14.37 30.00
C ILE A 63 -21.30 13.15 29.66
N LEU A 64 -21.85 11.93 29.81
CA LEU A 64 -21.13 10.71 29.45
C LEU A 64 -20.85 10.65 27.94
N ALA A 65 -21.84 11.03 27.11
CA ALA A 65 -21.69 11.04 25.66
C ALA A 65 -20.54 11.96 25.21
N VAL A 66 -20.47 13.22 25.68
CA VAL A 66 -19.37 14.13 25.29
C VAL A 66 -18.01 13.67 25.77
N CYS A 67 -17.90 13.10 26.99
CA CYS A 67 -16.65 12.52 27.46
C CYS A 67 -16.24 11.26 26.67
N CYS A 68 -17.20 10.42 26.26
CA CYS A 68 -16.93 9.25 25.42
C CYS A 68 -16.52 9.66 23.99
N VAL A 69 -17.20 10.64 23.37
CA VAL A 69 -16.83 11.15 22.04
C VAL A 69 -15.43 11.76 22.08
N ALA A 70 -15.10 12.57 23.07
CA ALA A 70 -13.75 13.10 23.25
C ALA A 70 -12.69 11.99 23.39
N GLN A 71 -12.93 10.97 24.22
CA GLN A 71 -11.99 9.85 24.37
C GLN A 71 -11.88 8.99 23.11
N PHE A 72 -12.97 8.82 22.37
CA PHE A 72 -12.98 8.17 21.07
C PHE A 72 -12.12 8.96 20.07
N MET A 73 -12.30 10.28 19.97
CA MET A 73 -11.50 11.16 19.10
C MET A 73 -10.00 11.11 19.41
N VAL A 74 -9.60 11.16 20.69
CA VAL A 74 -8.18 11.06 21.11
C VAL A 74 -7.48 9.81 20.58
N ILE A 75 -8.19 8.68 20.54
CA ILE A 75 -7.62 7.38 20.18
C ILE A 75 -7.83 7.05 18.70
N LEU A 76 -8.95 7.51 18.12
CA LEU A 76 -9.17 7.54 16.67
C LEU A 76 -8.01 8.27 16.01
N ASP A 77 -7.74 9.52 16.40
CA ASP A 77 -6.71 10.39 15.81
C ASP A 77 -5.27 9.84 15.93
N LEU A 78 -4.96 9.10 17.02
CA LEU A 78 -3.68 8.41 17.15
C LEU A 78 -3.58 7.15 16.27
N SER A 79 -4.69 6.46 16.03
CA SER A 79 -4.73 5.21 15.26
C SER A 79 -4.80 5.47 13.74
N ILE A 80 -5.74 6.32 13.33
CA ILE A 80 -6.15 6.60 11.94
C ILE A 80 -5.00 7.09 11.06
N VAL A 81 -4.07 7.85 11.64
CA VAL A 81 -2.91 8.42 10.95
C VAL A 81 -1.91 7.33 10.53
N ASN A 82 -1.78 6.21 11.27
CA ASN A 82 -0.78 5.18 10.95
C ASN A 82 -0.99 4.57 9.56
N VAL A 83 -2.25 4.36 9.15
CA VAL A 83 -2.59 3.84 7.82
C VAL A 83 -2.34 4.89 6.73
N ALA A 84 -2.48 6.18 7.06
CA ALA A 84 -2.24 7.29 6.15
C ALA A 84 -0.75 7.67 5.97
N LEU A 85 0.17 7.09 6.76
CA LEU A 85 1.59 7.49 6.79
C LEU A 85 2.28 7.50 5.42
N PRO A 86 2.16 6.48 4.54
CA PRO A 86 2.80 6.52 3.21
C PRO A 86 2.28 7.66 2.33
N SER A 87 0.97 7.93 2.35
CA SER A 87 0.34 9.01 1.59
C SER A 87 0.69 10.40 2.14
N ILE A 88 0.87 10.53 3.46
CA ILE A 88 1.42 11.73 4.10
C ILE A 88 2.88 11.93 3.68
N GLN A 89 3.64 10.84 3.59
CA GLN A 89 5.06 10.86 3.26
C GLN A 89 5.30 11.46 1.88
N SER A 90 4.64 10.92 0.86
CA SER A 90 4.74 11.40 -0.53
C SER A 90 4.14 12.79 -0.71
N SER A 91 2.97 13.06 -0.12
CA SER A 91 2.28 14.35 -0.34
C SER A 91 2.94 15.55 0.34
N LEU A 92 3.84 15.37 1.32
CA LEU A 92 4.49 16.45 2.08
C LEU A 92 6.02 16.34 2.12
N ASN A 93 6.62 15.42 1.36
CA ASN A 93 8.07 15.21 1.27
C ASN A 93 8.74 14.99 2.65
N TYR A 94 8.16 14.09 3.47
CA TYR A 94 8.77 13.65 4.73
C TYR A 94 9.85 12.60 4.47
N THR A 95 11.06 12.81 4.99
CA THR A 95 12.07 11.74 5.00
C THR A 95 11.58 10.55 5.84
N SER A 96 12.03 9.32 5.59
CA SER A 96 11.62 8.15 6.42
C SER A 96 11.99 8.33 7.90
N ALA A 97 13.09 9.03 8.17
CA ALA A 97 13.49 9.42 9.52
C ALA A 97 12.62 10.56 10.09
N ASP A 98 12.13 11.50 9.28
CA ASP A 98 11.25 12.57 9.76
C ASP A 98 9.78 12.14 9.87
N LEU A 99 9.32 11.14 9.10
CA LEU A 99 7.91 10.74 9.02
C LEU A 99 7.35 10.30 10.39
N GLN A 100 8.19 9.70 11.24
CA GLN A 100 7.81 9.34 12.61
C GLN A 100 7.35 10.54 13.46
N TRP A 101 7.79 11.77 13.14
CA TRP A 101 7.33 12.99 13.82
C TRP A 101 5.82 13.23 13.72
N VAL A 102 5.16 12.70 12.68
CA VAL A 102 3.70 12.79 12.55
C VAL A 102 3.00 12.07 13.71
N VAL A 103 3.63 11.03 14.26
CA VAL A 103 3.16 10.27 15.44
C VAL A 103 3.82 10.79 16.72
N ASP A 104 5.14 10.98 16.71
CA ASP A 104 5.93 11.35 17.90
C ASP A 104 5.60 12.75 18.43
N ALA A 105 5.40 13.75 17.57
CA ALA A 105 5.06 15.10 18.05
C ALA A 105 3.74 15.08 18.85
N TYR A 106 2.75 14.31 18.38
CA TYR A 106 1.50 14.09 19.10
C TYR A 106 1.73 13.30 20.40
N ALA A 107 2.43 12.17 20.34
CA ALA A 107 2.63 11.29 21.49
C ALA A 107 3.45 11.95 22.63
N ILE A 108 4.52 12.67 22.30
CA ILE A 108 5.40 13.35 23.26
C ILE A 108 4.67 14.53 23.90
N ALA A 109 3.99 15.38 23.12
CA ALA A 109 3.21 16.49 23.66
C ALA A 109 2.05 15.97 24.53
N PHE A 110 1.39 14.88 24.14
CA PHE A 110 0.42 14.21 24.99
C PHE A 110 1.06 13.73 26.30
N ALA A 111 2.22 13.08 26.25
CA ALA A 111 2.91 12.53 27.42
C ALA A 111 3.24 13.59 28.47
N GLY A 112 3.98 14.63 28.06
CA GLY A 112 4.54 15.63 28.97
C GLY A 112 3.48 16.54 29.59
N PHE A 113 2.39 16.82 28.87
CA PHE A 113 1.34 17.71 29.34
C PHE A 113 0.14 17.02 30.01
N LEU A 114 0.02 15.68 29.98
CA LEU A 114 -1.11 14.95 30.59
C LEU A 114 -1.29 15.28 32.08
N MET A 115 -0.20 15.30 32.83
CA MET A 115 -0.23 15.56 34.28
C MET A 115 -0.54 17.02 34.60
N LEU A 116 -0.07 17.96 33.76
CA LEU A 116 -0.41 19.37 33.85
C LEU A 116 -1.90 19.60 33.55
N GLY A 117 -2.42 18.95 32.50
CA GLY A 117 -3.82 19.03 32.09
C GLY A 117 -4.81 18.58 33.17
N GLY A 118 -4.47 17.54 33.93
CA GLY A 118 -5.25 17.09 35.09
C GLY A 118 -5.37 18.17 36.17
N ARG A 119 -4.23 18.78 36.56
CA ARG A 119 -4.24 19.88 37.55
C ARG A 119 -4.94 21.13 37.03
N ALA A 120 -4.76 21.47 35.76
CA ALA A 120 -5.45 22.58 35.13
C ALA A 120 -6.98 22.39 35.15
N ALA A 121 -7.48 21.18 34.84
CA ALA A 121 -8.91 20.88 34.89
C ALA A 121 -9.50 20.99 36.30
N ASP A 122 -8.75 20.59 37.34
CA ASP A 122 -9.17 20.71 38.73
C ASP A 122 -9.15 22.16 39.27
N GLN A 123 -8.22 23.00 38.81
CA GLN A 123 -8.08 24.40 39.26
C GLN A 123 -8.89 25.42 38.44
N LEU A 124 -8.76 25.40 37.11
CA LEU A 124 -9.29 26.42 36.20
C LEU A 124 -10.77 26.20 35.85
N GLY A 125 -11.31 25.03 36.19
CA GLY A 125 -12.69 24.62 35.91
C GLY A 125 -12.75 23.57 34.80
N GLN A 126 -13.33 22.42 35.13
CA GLN A 126 -13.43 21.25 34.27
C GLN A 126 -14.12 21.55 32.92
N ARG A 127 -15.19 22.36 32.91
CA ARG A 127 -15.90 22.78 31.68
C ARG A 127 -14.99 23.62 30.80
N ARG A 128 -14.34 24.64 31.38
CA ARG A 128 -13.51 25.61 30.66
C ARG A 128 -12.34 24.92 29.97
N VAL A 129 -11.62 24.07 30.71
CA VAL A 129 -10.48 23.32 30.17
C VAL A 129 -10.92 22.32 29.10
N PHE A 130 -11.99 21.56 29.33
CA PHE A 130 -12.47 20.57 28.37
C PHE A 130 -12.97 21.20 27.06
N VAL A 131 -13.75 22.29 27.13
CA VAL A 131 -14.24 23.01 25.94
C VAL A 131 -13.07 23.68 25.20
N ALA A 132 -12.14 24.33 25.91
CA ALA A 132 -10.96 24.92 25.28
C ALA A 132 -10.10 23.88 24.55
N ALA A 133 -9.90 22.70 25.15
CA ALA A 133 -9.16 21.59 24.54
C ALA A 133 -9.89 20.98 23.33
N LEU A 134 -11.23 20.91 23.33
CA LEU A 134 -12.00 20.50 22.16
C LEU A 134 -11.89 21.52 21.00
N VAL A 135 -11.97 22.82 21.29
CA VAL A 135 -11.81 23.88 20.28
C VAL A 135 -10.38 23.88 19.72
N LEU A 136 -9.36 23.83 20.58
CA LEU A 136 -7.96 23.81 20.14
C LEU A 136 -7.65 22.54 19.33
N PHE A 137 -8.17 21.37 19.73
CA PHE A 137 -8.04 20.13 18.95
C PHE A 137 -8.73 20.25 17.59
N SER A 138 -9.91 20.87 17.52
CA SER A 138 -10.64 21.09 16.26
C SER A 138 -9.87 22.02 15.31
N LEU A 139 -9.38 23.16 15.82
CA LEU A 139 -8.59 24.12 15.03
C LEU A 139 -7.26 23.52 14.54
N THR A 140 -6.55 22.78 15.40
CA THR A 140 -5.27 22.17 15.02
C THR A 140 -5.46 20.99 14.07
N SER A 141 -6.57 20.25 14.17
CA SER A 141 -6.96 19.24 13.17
C SER A 141 -7.27 19.87 11.81
N LEU A 142 -7.93 21.04 11.78
CA LEU A 142 -8.17 21.80 10.56
C LEU A 142 -6.85 22.27 9.93
N VAL A 143 -5.93 22.81 10.73
CA VAL A 143 -4.58 23.22 10.27
C VAL A 143 -3.79 22.01 9.75
N GLY A 144 -3.85 20.86 10.43
CA GLY A 144 -3.18 19.64 9.99
C GLY A 144 -3.74 19.10 8.67
N GLY A 145 -5.06 19.10 8.49
CA GLY A 145 -5.70 18.70 7.23
C GLY A 145 -5.45 19.69 6.09
N ALA A 146 -5.23 20.96 6.40
CA ALA A 146 -4.83 22.00 5.45
C ALA A 146 -3.30 22.11 5.25
N ALA A 147 -2.51 21.14 5.73
CA ALA A 147 -1.06 21.25 5.67
C ALA A 147 -0.51 21.19 4.24
N VAL A 148 0.37 22.16 3.95
CA VAL A 148 1.09 22.31 2.67
C VAL A 148 2.57 21.93 2.76
N ASN A 149 3.09 21.69 3.97
CA ASN A 149 4.46 21.21 4.20
C ASN A 149 4.56 20.40 5.51
N ARG A 150 5.65 19.64 5.64
CA ARG A 150 5.95 18.81 6.80
C ARG A 150 6.04 19.58 8.13
N GLN A 151 6.53 20.81 8.13
CA GLN A 151 6.64 21.62 9.34
C GLN A 151 5.26 21.97 9.90
N MET A 152 4.34 22.41 9.03
CA MET A 152 2.96 22.75 9.38
C MET A 152 2.21 21.55 9.95
N LEU A 153 2.33 20.37 9.33
CA LEU A 153 1.71 19.15 9.86
C LEU A 153 2.34 18.74 11.21
N THR A 154 3.67 18.64 11.32
CA THR A 154 4.33 18.24 12.57
C THR A 154 4.00 19.18 13.74
N ILE A 155 3.96 20.50 13.51
CA ILE A 155 3.54 21.47 14.53
C ILE A 155 2.07 21.26 14.90
N ALA A 156 1.18 21.08 13.92
CA ALA A 156 -0.24 20.79 14.17
C ALA A 156 -0.41 19.51 15.01
N ARG A 157 0.31 18.42 14.70
CA ARG A 157 0.33 17.18 15.48
C ARG A 157 0.79 17.40 16.93
N GLY A 158 1.83 18.21 17.12
CA GLY A 158 2.32 18.60 18.47
C GLY A 158 1.27 19.34 19.29
N VAL A 159 0.62 20.36 18.71
CA VAL A 159 -0.42 21.11 19.42
C VAL A 159 -1.71 20.29 19.59
N GLN A 160 -2.07 19.39 18.66
CA GLN A 160 -3.12 18.39 18.86
C GLN A 160 -2.81 17.49 20.06
N GLY A 161 -1.57 16.97 20.18
CA GLY A 161 -1.15 16.13 21.30
C GLY A 161 -1.26 16.84 22.65
N PHE A 162 -0.79 18.09 22.71
CA PHE A 162 -1.02 18.99 23.84
C PHE A 162 -2.52 19.13 24.17
N SER A 163 -3.36 19.38 23.16
CA SER A 163 -4.81 19.53 23.37
C SER A 163 -5.46 18.24 23.89
N CYS A 164 -5.06 17.09 23.34
CA CYS A 164 -5.54 15.78 23.74
C CYS A 164 -5.16 15.40 25.17
N ALA A 165 -3.99 15.83 25.67
CA ALA A 165 -3.61 15.67 27.08
C ALA A 165 -4.62 16.35 28.03
N PHE A 166 -4.98 17.60 27.77
CA PHE A 166 -5.96 18.34 28.57
C PHE A 166 -7.37 17.78 28.39
N MET A 167 -7.76 17.42 27.16
CA MET A 167 -9.06 16.82 26.85
C MET A 167 -9.28 15.48 27.55
N ALA A 168 -8.30 14.56 27.49
CA ALA A 168 -8.36 13.27 28.14
C ALA A 168 -8.45 13.41 29.66
N ALA A 169 -7.57 14.22 30.26
CA ALA A 169 -7.54 14.44 31.71
C ALA A 169 -8.84 15.09 32.22
N ALA A 170 -9.34 16.13 31.55
CA ALA A 170 -10.59 16.79 31.92
C ALA A 170 -11.81 15.87 31.74
N SER A 171 -11.85 15.03 30.70
CA SER A 171 -12.98 14.09 30.47
C SER A 171 -13.17 13.11 31.64
N LEU A 172 -12.07 12.57 32.17
CA LEU A 172 -12.09 11.66 33.32
C LEU A 172 -12.42 12.40 34.63
N ALA A 173 -11.93 13.64 34.79
CA ALA A 173 -12.25 14.51 35.91
C ALA A 173 -13.75 14.88 35.94
N ILE A 174 -14.37 15.11 34.77
CA ILE A 174 -15.81 15.35 34.62
C ILE A 174 -16.63 14.09 34.97
N ILE A 175 -16.22 12.90 34.52
CA ILE A 175 -16.91 11.65 34.86
C ILE A 175 -16.85 11.40 36.37
N THR A 176 -15.67 11.50 36.98
CA THR A 176 -15.49 11.27 38.42
C THR A 176 -16.16 12.32 39.30
N SER A 177 -16.41 13.53 38.81
CA SER A 177 -17.13 14.60 39.54
C SER A 177 -18.66 14.59 39.33
N SER A 178 -19.15 14.03 38.22
CA SER A 178 -20.56 14.08 37.81
C SER A 178 -21.39 12.86 38.20
N PHE A 179 -20.75 11.71 38.43
CA PHE A 179 -21.40 10.45 38.82
C PHE A 179 -21.17 10.13 40.30
N LYS A 180 -22.21 9.68 41.00
CA LYS A 180 -22.10 9.26 42.41
C LYS A 180 -21.20 8.01 42.52
N PRO A 181 -20.35 7.89 43.56
CA PRO A 181 -19.60 6.66 43.83
C PRO A 181 -20.51 5.42 43.88
N GLY A 182 -20.04 4.31 43.30
CA GLY A 182 -20.81 3.07 43.18
C GLY A 182 -21.06 2.64 41.71
N PRO A 183 -22.09 1.80 41.46
CA PRO A 183 -22.29 1.13 40.17
C PRO A 183 -22.41 2.08 38.95
N GLN A 184 -22.99 3.26 39.14
CA GLN A 184 -23.16 4.25 38.06
C GLN A 184 -21.81 4.83 37.60
N LEU A 185 -20.92 5.19 38.53
CA LEU A 185 -19.58 5.67 38.21
C LEU A 185 -18.72 4.57 37.56
N HIS A 186 -18.76 3.34 38.08
CA HIS A 186 -18.03 2.21 37.47
C HIS A 186 -18.49 1.95 36.03
N ARG A 187 -19.80 2.05 35.75
CA ARG A 187 -20.34 1.91 34.38
C ARG A 187 -19.92 3.08 33.47
N ALA A 188 -19.89 4.31 33.98
CA ALA A 188 -19.44 5.48 33.23
C ALA A 188 -17.95 5.37 32.85
N ILE A 189 -17.08 5.04 33.81
CA ILE A 189 -15.65 4.79 33.57
C ILE A 189 -15.46 3.61 32.60
N GLY A 190 -16.24 2.53 32.73
CA GLY A 190 -16.18 1.39 31.82
C GLY A 190 -16.55 1.73 30.37
N LEU A 191 -17.58 2.57 30.16
CA LEU A 191 -17.96 3.04 28.83
C LEU A 191 -16.91 3.98 28.22
N TRP A 192 -16.38 4.92 29.01
CA TRP A 192 -15.27 5.78 28.59
C TRP A 192 -14.00 4.98 28.25
N ALA A 193 -13.67 3.97 29.07
CA ALA A 193 -12.53 3.09 28.82
C ALA A 193 -12.71 2.24 27.55
N ALA A 194 -13.94 1.81 27.24
CA ALA A 194 -14.25 1.07 26.02
C ALA A 194 -14.02 1.89 24.72
N MET A 195 -14.10 3.23 24.79
CA MET A 195 -13.80 4.10 23.65
C MET A 195 -12.35 4.00 23.17
N ASN A 196 -11.41 3.56 24.02
CA ASN A 196 -10.04 3.31 23.58
C ASN A 196 -9.97 2.13 22.60
N GLY A 197 -10.67 1.03 22.87
CA GLY A 197 -10.72 -0.12 21.95
C GLY A 197 -11.47 0.21 20.66
N LEU A 198 -12.61 0.91 20.79
CA LEU A 198 -13.43 1.31 19.65
C LEU A 198 -12.70 2.34 18.75
N GLY A 199 -12.04 3.35 19.33
CA GLY A 199 -11.26 4.34 18.60
C GLY A 199 -10.09 3.73 17.84
N GLY A 200 -9.41 2.74 18.42
CA GLY A 200 -8.35 2.00 17.74
C GLY A 200 -8.85 1.21 16.52
N ALA A 201 -9.92 0.44 16.69
CA ALA A 201 -10.50 -0.35 15.58
C ALA A 201 -11.12 0.53 14.48
N ALA A 202 -11.82 1.59 14.87
CA ALA A 202 -12.38 2.57 13.94
C ALA A 202 -11.27 3.34 13.21
N GLY A 203 -10.16 3.66 13.89
CA GLY A 203 -9.04 4.38 13.32
C GLY A 203 -8.37 3.60 12.20
N THR A 204 -8.04 2.32 12.40
CA THR A 204 -7.41 1.54 11.33
C THR A 204 -8.33 1.36 10.13
N LEU A 205 -9.62 1.08 10.35
CA LEU A 205 -10.59 0.89 9.27
C LEU A 205 -10.89 2.20 8.51
N PHE A 206 -11.31 3.26 9.20
CA PHE A 206 -11.61 4.54 8.56
C PHE A 206 -10.36 5.23 8.02
N GLY A 207 -9.18 4.99 8.60
CA GLY A 207 -7.91 5.48 8.06
C GLY A 207 -7.63 4.91 6.67
N GLY A 208 -7.89 3.61 6.47
CA GLY A 208 -7.80 2.98 5.17
C GLY A 208 -8.83 3.52 4.16
N ILE A 209 -10.11 3.54 4.55
CA ILE A 209 -11.21 4.03 3.70
C ILE A 209 -10.99 5.50 3.29
N ILE A 210 -10.75 6.40 4.24
CA ILE A 210 -10.65 7.85 3.98
C ILE A 210 -9.38 8.19 3.19
N THR A 211 -8.27 7.48 3.43
CA THR A 211 -7.03 7.73 2.68
C THR A 211 -7.15 7.29 1.23
N GLN A 212 -7.83 6.17 0.97
CA GLN A 212 -8.02 5.63 -0.39
C GLN A 212 -9.09 6.38 -1.18
N GLU A 213 -10.29 6.56 -0.62
CA GLU A 213 -11.46 7.06 -1.36
C GLU A 213 -11.54 8.61 -1.42
N LEU A 214 -10.74 9.31 -0.61
CA LEU A 214 -10.75 10.78 -0.54
C LEU A 214 -9.31 11.35 -0.58
N SER A 215 -8.64 11.35 0.57
CA SER A 215 -7.27 11.84 0.76
C SER A 215 -6.87 11.66 2.21
N TRP A 216 -5.57 11.46 2.47
CA TRP A 216 -5.02 11.49 3.83
C TRP A 216 -5.39 12.79 4.59
N ARG A 217 -5.65 13.91 3.92
CA ARG A 217 -6.06 15.17 4.57
C ARG A 217 -7.37 15.02 5.35
N TRP A 218 -8.31 14.24 4.83
CA TRP A 218 -9.62 14.03 5.46
C TRP A 218 -9.55 13.22 6.76
N VAL A 219 -8.47 12.46 6.97
CA VAL A 219 -8.16 11.80 8.25
C VAL A 219 -8.06 12.78 9.41
N LEU A 220 -7.66 14.04 9.14
CA LEU A 220 -7.63 15.12 10.12
C LEU A 220 -8.89 16.01 10.03
N LEU A 221 -9.43 16.26 8.82
CA LEU A 221 -10.62 17.10 8.62
C LEU A 221 -11.94 16.47 9.12
N ILE A 222 -11.97 15.18 9.47
CA ILE A 222 -13.11 14.55 10.16
C ILE A 222 -13.28 15.06 11.61
N ASN A 223 -12.20 15.49 12.27
CA ASN A 223 -12.21 15.91 13.67
C ASN A 223 -12.87 17.28 13.93
N PRO A 224 -12.62 18.35 13.14
CA PRO A 224 -13.22 19.67 13.35
C PRO A 224 -14.74 19.71 13.53
N PRO A 225 -15.59 19.09 12.67
CA PRO A 225 -17.04 19.14 12.85
C PRO A 225 -17.50 18.40 14.12
N ILE A 226 -16.89 17.25 14.43
CA ILE A 226 -17.23 16.45 15.61
C ILE A 226 -16.79 17.17 16.89
N GLY A 227 -15.59 17.75 16.89
CA GLY A 227 -15.04 18.50 18.03
C GLY A 227 -15.80 19.79 18.30
N ALA A 228 -16.21 20.53 17.26
CA ALA A 228 -17.05 21.72 17.40
C ALA A 228 -18.44 21.37 17.99
N ALA A 229 -19.12 20.35 17.45
CA ALA A 229 -20.39 19.89 18.00
C ALA A 229 -20.27 19.42 19.45
N THR A 230 -19.22 18.66 19.76
CA THR A 230 -18.92 18.19 21.12
C THR A 230 -18.62 19.34 22.07
N ALA A 231 -17.91 20.38 21.62
CA ALA A 231 -17.62 21.59 22.40
C ALA A 231 -18.91 22.36 22.75
N VAL A 232 -19.83 22.53 21.79
CA VAL A 232 -21.13 23.18 22.00
C VAL A 232 -21.97 22.41 23.02
N VAL A 233 -22.10 21.08 22.86
CA VAL A 233 -22.86 20.25 23.81
C VAL A 233 -22.19 20.23 25.18
N ALA A 234 -20.87 20.07 25.25
CA ALA A 234 -20.13 20.09 26.52
C ALA A 234 -20.27 21.43 27.25
N PHE A 235 -20.26 22.56 26.52
CA PHE A 235 -20.55 23.87 27.08
C PHE A 235 -21.99 23.93 27.62
N ALA A 236 -22.98 23.39 26.92
CA ALA A 236 -24.36 23.37 27.43
C ALA A 236 -24.51 22.49 28.70
N VAL A 237 -23.92 21.29 28.73
CA VAL A 237 -24.23 20.28 29.76
C VAL A 237 -23.27 20.20 30.93
N VAL A 238 -22.00 20.59 30.78
CA VAL A 238 -20.99 20.52 31.86
C VAL A 238 -21.06 21.78 32.72
N THR A 239 -21.07 21.61 34.04
CA THR A 239 -21.04 22.71 35.03
C THR A 239 -19.76 22.68 35.84
N ASP A 240 -19.06 23.80 35.92
CA ASP A 240 -17.91 23.95 36.80
C ASP A 240 -18.34 23.87 38.28
N ARG A 241 -17.93 22.81 38.96
CA ARG A 241 -17.98 22.73 40.43
C ARG A 241 -16.66 23.22 40.99
N ARG A 242 -16.60 24.50 41.39
CA ARG A 242 -15.42 25.03 42.10
C ARG A 242 -15.22 24.26 43.41
N ARG A 243 -14.08 23.57 43.56
CA ARG A 243 -13.57 23.20 44.88
C ARG A 243 -12.81 24.40 45.43
N ALA A 244 -13.24 24.92 46.57
CA ALA A 244 -12.56 26.04 47.23
C ALA A 244 -11.23 25.56 47.85
N ARG A 245 -10.11 25.81 47.16
CA ARG A 245 -8.75 25.85 47.73
C ARG A 245 -7.86 26.64 46.78
N ALA A 246 -7.42 27.82 47.21
CA ALA A 246 -6.81 28.83 46.32
C ALA A 246 -5.27 28.75 46.25
N ASP A 247 -4.61 27.99 47.13
CA ASP A 247 -3.15 28.04 47.32
C ASP A 247 -2.41 26.83 46.71
N ARG A 248 -2.44 26.65 45.39
CA ARG A 248 -1.65 25.59 44.70
C ARG A 248 -1.00 26.04 43.40
N SER A 249 0.32 26.01 43.35
CA SER A 249 1.14 26.40 42.21
C SER A 249 1.17 25.34 41.09
N PHE A 250 1.40 25.79 39.85
CA PHE A 250 1.73 24.92 38.72
C PHE A 250 3.23 24.67 38.64
N ASP A 251 3.66 23.41 38.59
CA ASP A 251 5.03 23.08 38.19
C ASP A 251 5.18 23.10 36.66
N LEU A 252 5.14 24.31 36.11
CA LEU A 252 5.34 24.55 34.69
C LEU A 252 6.79 24.25 34.27
N GLY A 253 7.75 24.42 35.18
CA GLY A 253 9.17 24.12 34.95
C GLY A 253 9.39 22.63 34.72
N GLY A 254 8.82 21.77 35.57
CA GLY A 254 8.82 20.32 35.40
C GLY A 254 8.15 19.88 34.09
N ALA A 255 6.95 20.40 33.79
CA ALA A 255 6.23 20.07 32.56
C ALA A 255 7.02 20.46 31.29
N LEU A 256 7.61 21.65 31.26
CA LEU A 256 8.41 22.13 30.14
C LEU A 256 9.72 21.36 30.00
N THR A 257 10.45 21.11 31.09
CA THR A 257 11.75 20.39 31.03
C THR A 257 11.58 18.93 30.65
N LEU A 258 10.53 18.25 31.12
CA LEU A 258 10.17 16.90 30.66
C LEU A 258 9.85 16.89 29.16
N THR A 259 8.92 17.74 28.73
CA THR A 259 8.45 17.73 27.32
C THR A 259 9.55 18.15 26.35
N LEU A 260 10.25 19.24 26.63
CA LEU A 260 11.37 19.70 25.80
C LEU A 260 12.54 18.72 25.82
N GLY A 261 12.83 18.11 26.97
CA GLY A 261 13.86 17.07 27.07
C GLY A 261 13.56 15.86 26.19
N GLN A 262 12.30 15.40 26.17
CA GLN A 262 11.86 14.34 25.25
C GLN A 262 11.93 14.76 23.78
N VAL A 263 11.39 15.93 23.41
CA VAL A 263 11.41 16.42 22.02
C VAL A 263 12.84 16.58 21.51
N VAL A 264 13.73 17.18 22.29
CA VAL A 264 15.13 17.43 21.90
C VAL A 264 15.94 16.13 21.84
N LEU A 265 15.67 15.17 22.73
CA LEU A 265 16.28 13.84 22.68
C LEU A 265 15.84 13.05 21.44
N VAL A 266 14.53 12.99 21.16
CA VAL A 266 13.98 12.32 19.95
C VAL A 266 14.51 13.00 18.69
N TYR A 267 14.58 14.33 18.65
CA TYR A 267 15.21 15.06 17.55
C TYR A 267 16.68 14.67 17.35
N GLY A 268 17.47 14.52 18.41
CA GLY A 268 18.83 14.04 18.31
C GLY A 268 18.96 12.63 17.72
N VAL A 269 18.06 11.72 18.11
CA VAL A 269 17.99 10.35 17.54
C VAL A 269 17.58 10.37 16.07
N VAL A 270 16.57 11.16 15.69
CA VAL A 270 16.15 11.34 14.29
C VAL A 270 17.29 11.90 13.44
N GLN A 271 18.01 12.91 13.95
CA GLN A 271 19.18 13.47 13.27
C GLN A 271 20.34 12.46 13.15
N ALA A 272 20.49 11.53 14.10
CA ALA A 272 21.46 10.44 13.98
C ALA A 272 21.13 9.51 12.79
N GLY A 273 19.85 9.29 12.50
CA GLY A 273 19.41 8.57 11.30
C GLY A 273 19.62 9.32 9.98
N LEU A 274 19.58 10.65 10.00
CA LEU A 274 19.73 11.50 8.81
C LEU A 274 21.16 11.91 8.48
N ARG A 275 22.05 11.95 9.50
CA ARG A 275 23.40 12.54 9.39
C ARG A 275 24.49 11.66 10.00
N GLY A 276 24.12 10.50 10.55
CA GLY A 276 25.00 9.59 11.27
C GLY A 276 25.12 9.91 12.76
N TRP A 277 25.28 8.86 13.57
CA TRP A 277 25.37 8.93 15.04
C TRP A 277 26.56 9.76 15.57
N HIS A 278 27.59 9.99 14.75
CA HIS A 278 28.76 10.79 15.13
C HIS A 278 28.63 12.28 14.78
N ALA A 279 27.57 12.70 14.06
CA ALA A 279 27.40 14.10 13.69
C ALA A 279 27.12 14.96 14.92
N ALA A 280 27.78 16.12 15.02
CA ALA A 280 27.53 17.10 16.08
C ALA A 280 26.04 17.54 16.15
N LEU A 281 25.37 17.57 14.99
CA LEU A 281 23.95 17.89 14.84
C LEU A 281 23.00 16.79 15.34
N ALA A 282 23.52 15.59 15.64
CA ALA A 282 22.81 14.51 16.34
C ALA A 282 23.21 14.45 17.82
N LEU A 283 24.52 14.42 18.11
CA LEU A 283 25.06 14.31 19.47
C LEU A 283 24.68 15.51 20.36
N GLY A 284 24.72 16.74 19.82
CA GLY A 284 24.37 17.95 20.56
C GLY A 284 22.95 17.88 21.14
N PRO A 285 21.91 17.68 20.32
CA PRO A 285 20.56 17.48 20.80
C PRO A 285 20.37 16.26 21.72
N ILE A 286 21.05 15.13 21.47
CA ILE A 286 20.99 13.98 22.40
C ILE A 286 21.46 14.40 23.80
N LEU A 287 22.62 15.06 23.90
CA LEU A 287 23.18 15.52 25.17
C LEU A 287 22.32 16.58 25.86
N VAL A 288 21.78 17.55 25.10
CA VAL A 288 20.87 18.58 25.63
C VAL A 288 19.55 17.97 26.11
N GLY A 289 18.99 17.00 25.37
CA GLY A 289 17.78 16.28 25.77
C GLY A 289 17.98 15.50 27.07
N LEU A 290 19.09 14.77 27.19
CA LEU A 290 19.47 14.09 28.43
C LEU A 290 19.68 15.07 29.60
N ALA A 291 20.32 16.22 29.35
CA ALA A 291 20.50 17.26 30.37
C ALA A 291 19.17 17.88 30.84
N LEU A 292 18.21 18.11 29.93
CA LEU A 292 16.86 18.59 30.26
C LEU A 292 16.07 17.56 31.07
N LEU A 293 16.17 16.26 30.74
CA LEU A 293 15.53 15.18 31.52
C LEU A 293 16.17 15.00 32.90
N ALA A 294 17.49 15.21 33.03
CA ALA A 294 18.18 15.26 34.32
C ALA A 294 17.75 16.50 35.13
N ALA A 295 17.60 17.66 34.49
CA ALA A 295 17.10 18.88 35.12
C ALA A 295 15.65 18.73 35.60
N PHE A 296 14.78 18.09 34.83
CA PHE A 296 13.42 17.70 35.27
C PHE A 296 13.46 16.89 36.56
N GLY A 297 14.27 15.82 36.61
CA GLY A 297 14.44 15.00 37.82
C GLY A 297 14.94 15.80 39.02
N LEU A 298 15.84 16.77 38.81
CA LEU A 298 16.34 17.65 39.86
C LEU A 298 15.29 18.67 40.35
N ILE A 299 14.51 19.26 39.45
CA ILE A 299 13.40 20.17 39.77
C ILE A 299 12.38 19.46 40.64
N GLU A 300 11.86 18.33 40.18
CA GLU A 300 10.85 17.51 40.86
C GLU A 300 11.33 16.96 42.21
N ALA A 301 12.62 16.58 42.33
CA ALA A 301 13.16 16.01 43.56
C ALA A 301 13.54 17.06 44.62
N ARG A 302 13.92 18.28 44.23
CA ARG A 302 14.56 19.27 45.12
C ARG A 302 13.86 20.63 45.20
N PHE A 303 13.26 21.12 44.11
CA PHE A 303 12.82 22.51 43.99
C PHE A 303 11.30 22.68 43.89
N ALA A 304 10.58 21.70 43.33
CA ALA A 304 9.14 21.75 43.16
C ALA A 304 8.38 21.69 44.49
N SER A 305 7.52 22.68 44.75
CA SER A 305 6.67 22.74 45.95
C SER A 305 5.52 21.72 45.89
N GLU A 306 4.94 21.53 44.70
CA GLU A 306 4.02 20.43 44.39
C GLU A 306 4.51 19.71 43.11
N PRO A 307 5.45 18.75 43.20
CA PRO A 307 6.02 18.05 42.03
C PRO A 307 4.96 17.34 41.20
N LEU A 308 5.09 17.31 39.86
CA LEU A 308 4.24 16.48 38.99
C LEU A 308 4.41 15.00 39.33
N VAL A 309 5.67 14.56 39.45
CA VAL A 309 6.07 13.21 39.80
C VAL A 309 6.68 13.22 41.20
N PRO A 310 5.92 12.88 42.26
CA PRO A 310 6.43 12.90 43.62
C PRO A 310 7.34 11.68 43.87
N PHE A 311 8.57 11.72 43.35
CA PHE A 311 9.56 10.63 43.40
C PHE A 311 9.73 10.01 44.80
N LYS A 312 9.73 10.86 45.83
CA LYS A 312 9.83 10.47 47.25
C LYS A 312 8.63 9.67 47.78
N ALA A 313 7.50 9.68 47.07
CA ALA A 313 6.28 8.97 47.42
C ALA A 313 5.97 7.78 46.51
N LEU A 314 6.83 7.48 45.52
CA LEU A 314 6.64 6.33 44.62
C LEU A 314 6.92 5.02 45.35
N THR A 315 5.92 4.14 45.38
CA THR A 315 6.08 2.79 45.95
C THR A 315 6.91 1.91 45.01
N LYS A 316 7.61 0.90 45.55
CA LYS A 316 8.36 -0.07 44.75
C LYS A 316 7.51 -0.77 43.67
N PRO A 317 6.26 -1.20 43.92
CA PRO A 317 5.36 -1.71 42.88
C PRO A 317 5.09 -0.70 41.76
N LEU A 318 4.88 0.59 42.09
CA LEU A 318 4.65 1.64 41.12
C LEU A 318 5.88 1.89 40.23
N GLN A 319 7.09 1.89 40.81
CA GLN A 319 8.34 2.00 40.04
C GLN A 319 8.51 0.83 39.05
N VAL A 320 8.34 -0.40 39.53
CA VAL A 320 8.43 -1.63 38.72
C VAL A 320 7.40 -1.64 37.59
N ALA A 321 6.14 -1.30 37.89
CA ALA A 321 5.07 -1.25 36.89
C ALA A 321 5.33 -0.21 35.79
N ASN A 322 5.83 0.99 36.13
CA ASN A 322 6.20 1.99 35.13
C ASN A 322 7.37 1.55 34.25
N GLY A 323 8.39 0.89 34.81
CA GLY A 323 9.50 0.34 34.03
C GLY A 323 9.05 -0.75 33.04
N ILE A 324 8.18 -1.65 33.46
CA ILE A 324 7.55 -2.67 32.59
C ILE A 324 6.76 -2.00 31.46
N VAL A 325 5.96 -0.97 31.78
CA VAL A 325 5.13 -0.24 30.81
C VAL A 325 5.98 0.53 29.80
N LEU A 326 7.05 1.19 30.24
CA LEU A 326 8.01 1.87 29.37
C LEU A 326 8.58 0.90 28.32
N LEU A 327 9.08 -0.25 28.77
CA LEU A 327 9.72 -1.27 27.92
C LEU A 327 8.76 -1.84 26.88
N PHE A 328 7.57 -2.32 27.27
CA PHE A 328 6.65 -2.89 26.27
C PHE A 328 6.04 -1.82 25.35
N SER A 329 5.91 -0.57 25.81
CA SER A 329 5.39 0.51 24.97
C SER A 329 6.39 0.92 23.89
N ALA A 330 7.69 0.89 24.21
CA ALA A 330 8.78 1.08 23.26
C ALA A 330 8.85 0.01 22.15
N ALA A 331 8.22 -1.14 22.35
CA ALA A 331 7.98 -2.14 21.31
C ALA A 331 6.63 -1.91 20.57
N LEU A 332 5.59 -1.52 21.30
CA LEU A 332 4.20 -1.41 20.83
C LEU A 332 4.00 -0.37 19.72
N PHE A 333 4.56 0.83 19.89
CA PHE A 333 4.34 1.95 18.96
C PHE A 333 5.03 1.72 17.61
N PRO A 334 6.35 1.41 17.56
CA PRO A 334 7.00 1.03 16.31
C PRO A 334 6.39 -0.21 15.63
N MET A 335 5.78 -1.15 16.37
CA MET A 335 5.11 -2.30 15.75
C MET A 335 3.99 -1.88 14.78
N TRP A 336 3.13 -0.93 15.15
CA TRP A 336 2.06 -0.44 14.26
C TRP A 336 2.63 0.36 13.07
N TYR A 337 3.60 1.23 13.33
CA TYR A 337 4.25 2.06 12.31
C TYR A 337 4.96 1.19 11.25
N LEU A 338 5.85 0.29 11.69
CA LEU A 338 6.59 -0.63 10.81
C LEU A 338 5.65 -1.52 10.01
N SER A 339 4.59 -2.03 10.64
CA SER A 339 3.61 -2.89 9.93
C SER A 339 2.86 -2.12 8.85
N SER A 340 2.57 -0.83 9.06
CA SER A 340 1.87 -0.01 8.06
C SER A 340 2.77 0.27 6.85
N LEU A 341 4.04 0.60 7.09
CA LEU A 341 5.02 0.77 6.02
C LEU A 341 5.27 -0.56 5.29
N TYR A 342 5.40 -1.69 5.99
CA TYR A 342 5.56 -3.01 5.36
C TYR A 342 4.38 -3.37 4.45
N LEU A 343 3.14 -3.23 4.92
CA LEU A 343 1.95 -3.57 4.12
C LEU A 343 1.86 -2.76 2.83
N GLN A 344 2.21 -1.47 2.87
CA GLN A 344 1.99 -0.55 1.74
C GLN A 344 3.23 -0.34 0.86
N GLN A 345 4.44 -0.29 1.43
CA GLN A 345 5.70 -0.03 0.72
C GLN A 345 6.46 -1.30 0.31
N VAL A 346 6.19 -2.46 0.95
CA VAL A 346 6.81 -3.74 0.58
C VAL A 346 5.80 -4.66 -0.09
N LEU A 347 4.64 -4.90 0.53
CA LEU A 347 3.60 -5.76 -0.07
C LEU A 347 2.66 -5.04 -1.06
N GLY A 348 2.87 -3.74 -1.29
CA GLY A 348 2.11 -2.94 -2.29
C GLY A 348 0.61 -2.82 -2.01
N LEU A 349 0.14 -3.12 -0.80
CA LEU A 349 -1.28 -3.11 -0.48
C LEU A 349 -1.83 -1.69 -0.36
N SER A 350 -3.03 -1.45 -0.88
CA SER A 350 -3.73 -0.17 -0.72
C SER A 350 -3.99 0.18 0.77
N PRO A 351 -4.22 1.46 1.10
CA PRO A 351 -4.55 1.89 2.46
C PRO A 351 -5.76 1.15 3.06
N LEU A 352 -6.80 0.84 2.28
CA LEU A 352 -7.97 0.08 2.75
C LEU A 352 -7.58 -1.34 3.20
N HIS A 353 -6.82 -2.06 2.37
CA HIS A 353 -6.33 -3.40 2.70
C HIS A 353 -5.41 -3.40 3.93
N ALA A 354 -4.56 -2.38 4.10
CA ALA A 354 -3.76 -2.22 5.31
C ALA A 354 -4.64 -1.96 6.56
N GLY A 355 -5.66 -1.10 6.45
CA GLY A 355 -6.62 -0.83 7.51
C GLY A 355 -7.44 -2.06 7.94
N LEU A 356 -7.85 -2.89 6.98
CA LEU A 356 -8.51 -4.18 7.20
C LEU A 356 -7.58 -5.20 7.86
N THR A 357 -6.30 -5.25 7.46
CA THR A 357 -5.28 -6.14 8.05
C THR A 357 -5.10 -5.88 9.56
N PHE A 358 -5.22 -4.62 9.99
CA PHE A 358 -5.13 -4.25 11.41
C PHE A 358 -6.41 -4.46 12.22
N LEU A 359 -7.58 -4.58 11.58
CA LEU A 359 -8.86 -4.70 12.29
C LEU A 359 -8.94 -5.93 13.22
N PRO A 360 -8.50 -7.15 12.84
CA PRO A 360 -8.43 -8.31 13.75
C PRO A 360 -7.58 -8.07 15.00
N MET A 361 -6.50 -7.29 14.88
CA MET A 361 -5.61 -6.94 15.99
C MET A 361 -6.34 -6.03 16.99
N ALA A 362 -7.04 -5.00 16.52
CA ALA A 362 -7.82 -4.10 17.38
C ALA A 362 -8.98 -4.84 18.08
N LEU A 363 -9.67 -5.74 17.37
CA LEU A 363 -10.72 -6.60 17.94
C LEU A 363 -10.15 -7.57 19.00
N SER A 364 -8.97 -8.16 18.75
CA SER A 364 -8.27 -9.03 19.71
C SER A 364 -7.96 -8.29 21.02
N ILE A 365 -7.42 -7.06 20.96
CA ILE A 365 -7.18 -6.21 22.15
C ILE A 365 -8.50 -6.03 22.93
N MET A 366 -9.59 -5.67 22.25
CA MET A 366 -10.88 -5.41 22.90
C MET A 366 -11.45 -6.64 23.61
N VAL A 367 -11.42 -7.81 22.97
CA VAL A 367 -11.93 -9.08 23.53
C VAL A 367 -11.09 -9.53 24.73
N VAL A 368 -9.77 -9.45 24.62
CA VAL A 368 -8.85 -9.94 25.65
C VAL A 368 -8.79 -8.99 26.86
N ALA A 369 -8.74 -7.68 26.63
CA ALA A 369 -8.75 -6.67 27.70
C ALA A 369 -10.01 -6.74 28.58
N ARG A 370 -11.18 -7.04 27.99
CA ARG A 370 -12.42 -7.28 28.74
C ARG A 370 -12.30 -8.42 29.76
N SER A 371 -11.46 -9.42 29.47
CA SER A 371 -11.25 -10.59 30.33
C SER A 371 -10.14 -10.38 31.36
N ALA A 372 -9.24 -9.42 31.15
CA ALA A 372 -8.02 -9.21 31.94
C ALA A 372 -8.27 -9.06 33.45
N GLY A 373 -9.30 -8.32 33.86
CA GLY A 373 -9.65 -8.17 35.29
C GLY A 373 -10.03 -9.49 35.97
N LYS A 374 -10.81 -10.34 35.28
CA LYS A 374 -11.20 -11.67 35.76
C LYS A 374 -9.99 -12.62 35.82
N LEU A 375 -9.12 -12.56 34.82
CA LEU A 375 -7.88 -13.34 34.81
C LEU A 375 -6.96 -12.94 35.96
N VAL A 376 -6.85 -11.64 36.27
CA VAL A 376 -6.07 -11.15 37.42
C VAL A 376 -6.64 -11.65 38.75
N SER A 377 -7.96 -11.71 38.91
CA SER A 377 -8.56 -12.28 40.13
C SER A 377 -8.35 -13.80 40.27
N LEU A 378 -8.09 -14.53 39.18
CA LEU A 378 -7.90 -15.99 39.19
C LEU A 378 -6.43 -16.42 39.26
N PHE A 379 -5.53 -15.70 38.57
CA PHE A 379 -4.12 -16.09 38.40
C PHE A 379 -3.13 -15.09 39.00
N GLY A 380 -3.61 -13.95 39.48
CA GLY A 380 -2.79 -12.86 40.01
C GLY A 380 -2.13 -12.00 38.93
N VAL A 381 -1.81 -10.75 39.28
CA VAL A 381 -1.23 -9.75 38.38
C VAL A 381 0.05 -10.25 37.69
N ARG A 382 0.97 -10.84 38.46
CA ARG A 382 2.26 -11.36 37.98
C ARG A 382 2.11 -12.35 36.82
N ALA A 383 1.19 -13.30 36.92
CA ALA A 383 1.01 -14.35 35.92
C ALA A 383 0.35 -13.80 34.65
N VAL A 384 -0.68 -12.96 34.77
CA VAL A 384 -1.40 -12.39 33.62
C VAL A 384 -0.54 -11.37 32.88
N LEU A 385 0.15 -10.48 33.59
CA LEU A 385 1.05 -9.49 32.98
C LEU A 385 2.24 -10.19 32.30
N GLY A 386 2.86 -11.16 32.98
CA GLY A 386 4.02 -11.88 32.45
C GLY A 386 3.68 -12.74 31.24
N SER A 387 2.53 -13.42 31.23
CA SER A 387 2.06 -14.16 30.05
C SER A 387 1.69 -13.24 28.88
N GLY A 388 1.04 -12.09 29.14
CA GLY A 388 0.79 -11.08 28.11
C GLY A 388 2.07 -10.59 27.42
N LEU A 389 3.12 -10.32 28.21
CA LEU A 389 4.42 -9.87 27.68
C LEU A 389 5.17 -10.98 26.92
N LEU A 390 5.04 -12.24 27.34
CA LEU A 390 5.55 -13.39 26.57
C LEU A 390 4.78 -13.57 25.25
N MET A 391 3.47 -13.35 25.22
CA MET A 391 2.68 -13.36 23.97
C MET A 391 3.10 -12.23 23.03
N MET A 392 3.32 -11.01 23.55
CA MET A 392 3.89 -9.91 22.75
C MET A 392 5.28 -10.26 22.20
N THR A 393 6.14 -10.86 23.02
CA THR A 393 7.47 -11.33 22.60
C THR A 393 7.37 -12.35 21.47
N GLY A 394 6.51 -13.37 21.61
CA GLY A 394 6.30 -14.40 20.59
C GLY A 394 5.73 -13.84 19.29
N GLY A 395 4.74 -12.94 19.36
CA GLY A 395 4.19 -12.28 18.18
C GLY A 395 5.20 -11.38 17.47
N LEU A 396 6.01 -10.62 18.20
CA LEU A 396 7.10 -9.81 17.63
C LEU A 396 8.22 -10.67 17.04
N LEU A 397 8.55 -11.83 17.61
CA LEU A 397 9.47 -12.79 16.99
C LEU A 397 8.89 -13.39 15.71
N LEU A 398 7.57 -13.65 15.64
CA LEU A 398 6.92 -14.09 14.41
C LEU A 398 6.90 -12.98 13.34
N PHE A 399 6.74 -11.70 13.73
CA PHE A 399 6.92 -10.58 12.81
C PHE A 399 8.32 -10.54 12.16
N THR A 400 9.37 -11.05 12.80
CA THR A 400 10.71 -11.15 12.15
C THR A 400 10.75 -12.13 10.96
N LYS A 401 9.66 -12.86 10.70
CA LYS A 401 9.52 -13.78 9.56
C LYS A 401 8.85 -13.16 8.33
N ILE A 402 8.51 -11.87 8.36
CA ILE A 402 8.08 -11.10 7.17
C ILE A 402 9.04 -11.29 5.98
N ALA A 403 8.56 -11.15 4.74
CA ALA A 403 9.35 -11.36 3.52
C ALA A 403 9.02 -10.28 2.48
N ALA A 404 9.86 -10.13 1.45
CA ALA A 404 9.63 -9.16 0.36
C ALA A 404 8.33 -9.41 -0.43
N SER A 405 7.75 -10.62 -0.34
CA SER A 405 6.50 -11.00 -1.00
C SER A 405 5.73 -12.03 -0.16
N GLY A 406 4.40 -12.08 -0.28
CA GLY A 406 3.54 -13.13 0.26
C GLY A 406 2.33 -12.60 1.04
N SER A 407 1.71 -13.45 1.88
CA SER A 407 0.44 -13.13 2.53
C SER A 407 0.60 -12.21 3.76
N SER A 408 -0.15 -11.10 3.76
CA SER A 408 -0.33 -10.22 4.92
C SER A 408 -0.97 -10.93 6.11
N ALA A 409 -1.75 -11.99 5.90
CA ALA A 409 -2.33 -12.76 7.00
C ALA A 409 -1.27 -13.55 7.77
N VAL A 410 -0.37 -14.23 7.05
CA VAL A 410 0.76 -14.96 7.64
C VAL A 410 1.74 -14.00 8.32
N TYR A 411 2.08 -12.90 7.65
CA TYR A 411 3.15 -12.00 8.08
C TYR A 411 2.71 -10.87 9.03
N VAL A 412 1.42 -10.52 9.08
CA VAL A 412 0.90 -9.44 9.94
C VAL A 412 -0.30 -9.86 10.78
N ILE A 413 -1.33 -10.51 10.24
CA ILE A 413 -2.54 -10.82 11.02
C ILE A 413 -2.25 -11.85 12.12
N VAL A 414 -1.64 -12.99 11.80
CA VAL A 414 -1.32 -14.05 12.78
C VAL A 414 -0.36 -13.53 13.89
N PRO A 415 0.83 -12.97 13.59
CA PRO A 415 1.70 -12.42 14.62
C PRO A 415 1.06 -11.22 15.34
N GLY A 416 0.31 -10.40 14.62
CA GLY A 416 -0.37 -9.22 15.13
C GLY A 416 -1.47 -9.56 16.12
N VAL A 417 -2.32 -10.56 15.85
CA VAL A 417 -3.40 -11.01 16.75
C VAL A 417 -2.83 -11.60 18.05
N LEU A 418 -1.70 -12.31 17.97
CA LEU A 418 -0.97 -12.81 19.14
C LEU A 418 -0.40 -11.66 19.99
N THR A 419 0.25 -10.68 19.35
CA THR A 419 0.76 -9.46 20.00
C THR A 419 -0.38 -8.65 20.63
N ALA A 420 -1.50 -8.47 19.91
CA ALA A 420 -2.72 -7.81 20.34
C ALA A 420 -3.38 -8.46 21.58
N ALA A 421 -3.44 -9.79 21.62
CA ALA A 421 -3.90 -10.50 22.79
C ALA A 421 -2.96 -10.26 23.99
N GLY A 422 -1.65 -10.27 23.76
CA GLY A 422 -0.65 -9.90 24.77
C GLY A 422 -0.84 -8.48 25.30
N ILE A 423 -1.05 -7.50 24.43
CA ILE A 423 -1.36 -6.09 24.78
C ILE A 423 -2.60 -6.01 25.68
N GLY A 424 -3.68 -6.71 25.32
CA GLY A 424 -4.91 -6.80 26.11
C GLY A 424 -4.68 -7.39 27.51
N MET A 425 -3.77 -8.37 27.63
CA MET A 425 -3.35 -8.96 28.92
C MET A 425 -2.36 -8.11 29.71
N SER A 426 -1.71 -7.10 29.10
CA SER A 426 -0.71 -6.26 29.79
C SER A 426 -1.24 -4.90 30.26
N ILE A 427 -2.16 -4.25 29.53
CA ILE A 427 -2.63 -2.88 29.86
C ILE A 427 -3.35 -2.79 31.21
N VAL A 428 -4.33 -3.66 31.47
CA VAL A 428 -5.09 -3.62 32.73
C VAL A 428 -4.24 -4.09 33.90
N PRO A 429 -3.51 -5.23 33.84
CA PRO A 429 -2.76 -5.72 34.99
C PRO A 429 -1.55 -4.85 35.36
N SER A 430 -0.90 -4.18 34.41
CA SER A 430 0.15 -3.19 34.73
C SER A 430 -0.39 -1.98 35.50
N THR A 431 -1.62 -1.54 35.18
CA THR A 431 -2.30 -0.47 35.93
C THR A 431 -2.67 -0.95 37.35
N ILE A 432 -3.15 -2.19 37.49
CA ILE A 432 -3.39 -2.79 38.81
C ILE A 432 -2.07 -2.88 39.61
N ALA A 433 -0.99 -3.38 39.01
CA ALA A 433 0.35 -3.45 39.62
C ALA A 433 0.83 -2.09 40.15
N ALA A 434 0.64 -1.03 39.35
CA ALA A 434 1.00 0.34 39.72
C ALA A 434 0.20 0.88 40.91
N THR A 435 -1.07 0.47 41.05
CA THR A 435 -1.92 0.87 42.18
C THR A 435 -1.73 0.03 43.45
N GLN A 436 -1.03 -1.11 43.39
CA GLN A 436 -0.77 -1.94 44.57
C GLN A 436 0.12 -1.20 45.58
N GLY A 437 -0.39 -1.00 46.79
CA GLY A 437 0.28 -0.25 47.86
C GLY A 437 0.13 1.28 47.79
N ALA A 438 -0.65 1.83 46.84
CA ALA A 438 -0.98 3.25 46.83
C ALA A 438 -1.86 3.60 48.05
N ARG A 439 -1.60 4.75 48.70
CA ARG A 439 -2.43 5.22 49.84
C ARG A 439 -3.81 5.66 49.33
N GLN A 440 -4.82 5.73 50.22
CA GLN A 440 -6.14 6.26 49.85
C GLN A 440 -6.00 7.63 49.15
N GLY A 441 -6.65 7.77 48.00
CA GLY A 441 -6.56 8.97 47.15
C GLY A 441 -5.41 9.01 46.14
N GLN A 442 -4.41 8.12 46.21
CA GLN A 442 -3.25 8.14 45.30
C GLN A 442 -3.41 7.30 44.02
N ALA A 443 -4.49 6.54 43.87
CA ALA A 443 -4.70 5.65 42.71
C ALA A 443 -4.75 6.40 41.36
N GLY A 444 -5.30 7.62 41.33
CA GLY A 444 -5.33 8.46 40.12
C GLY A 444 -3.93 8.89 39.66
N LEU A 445 -3.04 9.22 40.60
CA LEU A 445 -1.64 9.55 40.33
C LEU A 445 -0.89 8.34 39.76
N ALA A 446 -1.06 7.16 40.37
CA ALA A 446 -0.44 5.92 39.90
C ALA A 446 -0.87 5.56 38.47
N SER A 447 -2.16 5.69 38.15
CA SER A 447 -2.68 5.49 36.80
C SER A 447 -2.19 6.54 35.80
N GLY A 448 -2.06 7.80 36.24
CA GLY A 448 -1.50 8.88 35.42
C GLY A 448 -0.05 8.61 35.02
N LEU A 449 0.80 8.23 35.98
CA LEU A 449 2.20 7.85 35.73
C LEU A 449 2.30 6.71 34.72
N VAL A 450 1.50 5.64 34.88
CA VAL A 450 1.49 4.51 33.93
C VAL A 450 1.18 4.97 32.51
N ASN A 451 0.24 5.90 32.35
CA ASN A 451 -0.08 6.41 31.03
C ASN A 451 1.02 7.33 30.47
N THR A 452 1.67 8.14 31.31
CA THR A 452 2.86 8.92 30.92
C THR A 452 3.99 7.98 30.47
N SER A 453 4.35 6.95 31.25
CA SER A 453 5.39 5.97 30.88
C SER A 453 5.07 5.22 29.59
N ARG A 454 3.79 4.99 29.28
CA ARG A 454 3.37 4.41 27.99
C ARG A 454 3.71 5.33 26.81
N GLN A 455 3.33 6.61 26.89
CA GLN A 455 3.58 7.56 25.81
C GLN A 455 5.07 7.90 25.67
N VAL A 456 5.78 8.05 26.80
CA VAL A 456 7.26 8.26 26.83
C VAL A 456 7.98 7.07 26.20
N GLY A 457 7.65 5.85 26.62
CA GLY A 457 8.25 4.62 26.09
C GLY A 457 7.93 4.43 24.61
N GLY A 458 6.66 4.64 24.23
CA GLY A 458 6.20 4.55 22.84
C GLY A 458 6.97 5.45 21.89
N GLY A 459 7.09 6.75 22.21
CA GLY A 459 7.80 7.69 21.33
C GLY A 459 9.32 7.48 21.29
N LEU A 460 9.96 7.22 22.43
CA LEU A 460 11.41 6.91 22.44
C LEU A 460 11.72 5.60 21.71
N GLY A 461 10.84 4.59 21.84
CA GLY A 461 10.96 3.33 21.12
C GLY A 461 10.78 3.51 19.61
N LEU A 462 9.78 4.30 19.18
CA LEU A 462 9.58 4.65 17.77
C LEU A 462 10.84 5.32 17.21
N ALA A 463 11.26 6.43 17.82
CA ALA A 463 12.46 7.19 17.46
C ALA A 463 13.69 6.30 17.20
N VAL A 464 14.00 5.37 18.12
CA VAL A 464 15.18 4.50 18.00
C VAL A 464 14.98 3.38 16.98
N LEU A 465 13.86 2.66 17.02
CA LEU A 465 13.67 1.47 16.17
C LEU A 465 13.49 1.84 14.70
N ILE A 466 12.78 2.92 14.38
CA ILE A 466 12.62 3.38 12.99
C ILE A 466 13.96 3.91 12.44
N THR A 467 14.74 4.62 13.26
CA THR A 467 16.08 5.10 12.90
C THR A 467 17.01 3.93 12.54
N LEU A 468 17.02 2.86 13.36
CA LEU A 468 17.84 1.68 13.09
C LEU A 468 17.34 0.88 11.88
N ALA A 469 16.04 0.71 11.73
CA ALA A 469 15.44 0.04 10.57
C ALA A 469 15.77 0.77 9.26
N THR A 470 15.58 2.09 9.21
CA THR A 470 15.86 2.94 8.05
C THR A 470 17.35 2.94 7.69
N SER A 471 18.22 2.98 8.70
CA SER A 471 19.68 2.92 8.51
C SER A 471 20.13 1.59 7.87
N LEU A 472 19.58 0.45 8.33
CA LEU A 472 19.85 -0.85 7.72
C LEU A 472 19.30 -0.94 6.29
N SER A 473 18.06 -0.53 6.05
CA SER A 473 17.47 -0.56 4.70
C SER A 473 18.29 0.24 3.70
N SER A 474 18.64 1.48 4.04
CA SER A 474 19.43 2.36 3.16
C SER A 474 20.82 1.77 2.87
N HIS A 475 21.47 1.17 3.88
CA HIS A 475 22.75 0.48 3.72
C HIS A 475 22.69 -0.76 2.81
N LEU A 476 21.59 -1.52 2.86
CA LEU A 476 21.39 -2.69 1.99
C LEU A 476 21.06 -2.30 0.54
N ILE A 477 20.21 -1.28 0.34
CA ILE A 477 19.95 -0.70 -0.99
C ILE A 477 21.27 -0.21 -1.60
N GLY A 478 22.09 0.48 -0.81
CA GLY A 478 23.44 0.90 -1.20
C GLY A 478 24.44 -0.25 -1.44
N ARG A 479 24.07 -1.51 -1.23
CA ARG A 479 24.86 -2.69 -1.63
C ARG A 479 24.24 -3.45 -2.79
N GLY A 480 23.28 -2.87 -3.50
CA GLY A 480 22.61 -3.49 -4.64
C GLY A 480 21.52 -4.51 -4.26
N HIS A 481 21.08 -4.55 -2.99
CA HIS A 481 19.89 -5.35 -2.65
C HIS A 481 18.63 -4.67 -3.21
N GLY A 482 17.68 -5.47 -3.71
CA GLY A 482 16.36 -4.99 -4.13
C GLY A 482 15.63 -4.26 -3.01
N VAL A 483 14.95 -3.16 -3.34
CA VAL A 483 14.35 -2.25 -2.35
C VAL A 483 13.32 -2.94 -1.43
N PRO A 484 12.39 -3.78 -1.92
CA PRO A 484 11.43 -4.48 -1.05
C PRO A 484 12.13 -5.40 -0.03
N GLN A 485 13.22 -6.07 -0.42
CA GLN A 485 13.99 -6.94 0.47
C GLN A 485 14.78 -6.12 1.51
N ALA A 486 15.40 -5.01 1.12
CA ALA A 486 16.14 -4.14 2.04
C ALA A 486 15.22 -3.46 3.08
N LEU A 487 14.02 -3.03 2.67
CA LEU A 487 12.98 -2.53 3.58
C LEU A 487 12.52 -3.63 4.54
N THR A 488 12.25 -4.83 4.03
CA THR A 488 11.91 -6.02 4.84
C THR A 488 12.96 -6.28 5.92
N ASP A 489 14.25 -6.30 5.58
CA ASP A 489 15.32 -6.56 6.53
C ASP A 489 15.49 -5.47 7.59
N GLY A 490 15.29 -4.20 7.22
CA GLY A 490 15.20 -3.09 8.17
C GLY A 490 14.04 -3.27 9.16
N PHE A 491 12.86 -3.63 8.67
CA PHE A 491 11.68 -3.85 9.51
C PHE A 491 11.85 -5.08 10.41
N ARG A 492 12.44 -6.18 9.92
CA ARG A 492 12.82 -7.37 10.71
C ARG A 492 13.71 -6.99 11.90
N LEU A 493 14.70 -6.12 11.72
CA LEU A 493 15.55 -5.61 12.80
C LEU A 493 14.72 -4.86 13.85
N GLY A 494 13.81 -3.97 13.42
CA GLY A 494 12.90 -3.25 14.31
C GLY A 494 12.05 -4.19 15.17
N TYR A 495 11.42 -5.21 14.56
CA TYR A 495 10.63 -6.20 15.29
C TYR A 495 11.47 -7.08 16.24
N PHE A 496 12.71 -7.41 15.87
CA PHE A 496 13.61 -8.20 16.72
C PHE A 496 14.03 -7.43 17.98
N ILE A 497 14.37 -6.14 17.85
CA ILE A 497 14.65 -5.27 19.00
C ILE A 497 13.40 -5.10 19.86
N ALA A 498 12.23 -4.89 19.24
CA ALA A 498 10.95 -4.80 19.93
C ALA A 498 10.63 -6.08 20.74
N ALA A 499 10.90 -7.26 20.18
CA ALA A 499 10.76 -8.53 20.89
C ALA A 499 11.69 -8.60 22.12
N GLY A 500 12.94 -8.15 21.99
CA GLY A 500 13.89 -8.06 23.10
C GLY A 500 13.41 -7.14 24.24
N LEU A 501 12.79 -6.00 23.91
CA LEU A 501 12.19 -5.09 24.89
C LEU A 501 11.00 -5.73 25.63
N CYS A 502 10.12 -6.44 24.91
CA CYS A 502 9.03 -7.20 25.53
C CYS A 502 9.54 -8.36 26.41
N ALA A 503 10.61 -9.05 25.99
CA ALA A 503 11.24 -10.11 26.78
C ALA A 503 11.84 -9.55 28.08
N ALA A 504 12.54 -8.41 28.01
CA ALA A 504 13.05 -7.71 29.19
C ALA A 504 11.92 -7.27 30.14
N ALA A 505 10.78 -6.82 29.61
CA ALA A 505 9.58 -6.49 30.39
C ALA A 505 8.98 -7.74 31.07
N ALA A 506 8.92 -8.88 30.37
CA ALA A 506 8.46 -10.15 30.91
C ALA A 506 9.38 -10.66 32.04
N ILE A 507 10.70 -10.66 31.82
CA ILE A 507 11.71 -11.00 32.84
C ILE A 507 11.56 -10.08 34.05
N THR A 508 11.45 -8.76 33.84
CA THR A 508 11.22 -7.78 34.92
C THR A 508 9.95 -8.10 35.72
N THR A 509 8.88 -8.49 35.04
CA THR A 509 7.61 -8.90 35.67
C THR A 509 7.79 -10.15 36.55
N PHE A 510 8.45 -11.18 36.04
CA PHE A 510 8.72 -12.40 36.79
C PHE A 510 9.85 -12.26 37.84
N ALA A 511 10.71 -11.24 37.75
CA ALA A 511 11.69 -10.95 38.79
C ALA A 511 11.07 -10.14 39.94
N LEU A 512 10.33 -9.06 39.64
CA LEU A 512 10.06 -7.99 40.61
C LEU A 512 8.59 -7.82 41.02
N VAL A 513 7.61 -8.37 40.29
CA VAL A 513 6.20 -8.32 40.72
C VAL A 513 5.93 -9.45 41.72
N PRO A 514 5.35 -9.18 42.91
CA PRO A 514 5.10 -10.20 43.94
C PRO A 514 4.24 -11.37 43.44
N LYS A 515 4.51 -12.57 43.95
CA LYS A 515 3.64 -13.73 43.80
C LYS A 515 2.44 -13.57 44.75
N ALA A 516 1.24 -13.92 44.32
CA ALA A 516 0.07 -13.85 45.19
C ALA A 516 0.21 -14.86 46.35
N THR A 517 0.09 -14.38 47.58
CA THR A 517 0.07 -15.18 48.81
C THR A 517 -1.37 -15.22 49.35
N GLY A 518 -2.02 -16.37 49.30
CA GLY A 518 -3.37 -16.56 49.82
C GLY A 518 -3.99 -17.86 49.34
N GLU A 519 -4.52 -18.65 50.27
CA GLU A 519 -5.18 -19.92 50.01
C GLU A 519 -6.53 -19.69 49.33
N GLN A 520 -6.65 -20.07 48.06
CA GLN A 520 -7.92 -20.43 47.45
C GLN A 520 -7.68 -21.66 46.59
N GLU A 521 -8.40 -22.76 46.90
CA GLU A 521 -8.33 -24.00 46.13
C GLU A 521 -8.60 -23.72 44.66
N ALA A 522 -7.69 -24.17 43.78
CA ALA A 522 -7.81 -23.94 42.36
C ALA A 522 -8.98 -24.76 41.79
N PRO A 523 -10.06 -24.12 41.25
CA PRO A 523 -11.09 -24.87 40.56
C PRO A 523 -10.50 -25.39 39.24
N THR A 524 -10.38 -26.72 39.14
CA THR A 524 -9.88 -27.42 37.95
C THR A 524 -10.87 -27.36 36.79
N ARG A 525 -11.05 -26.17 36.19
CA ARG A 525 -11.69 -25.97 34.88
C ARG A 525 -10.76 -25.23 33.93
N ARG A 526 -9.90 -25.98 33.24
CA ARG A 526 -9.09 -25.51 32.10
C ARG A 526 -9.97 -25.30 30.85
N ILE A 527 -10.83 -24.29 30.84
CA ILE A 527 -11.78 -23.95 29.76
C ILE A 527 -12.00 -22.41 29.77
N PRO A 528 -12.19 -21.67 28.64
CA PRO A 528 -12.02 -21.98 27.22
C PRO A 528 -11.07 -20.98 26.49
N MET A 529 -10.27 -20.17 27.19
CA MET A 529 -9.69 -18.96 26.59
C MET A 529 -8.78 -19.21 25.39
N LEU A 530 -7.99 -20.31 25.40
CA LEU A 530 -7.19 -20.72 24.24
C LEU A 530 -8.08 -21.10 23.05
N ALA A 531 -9.21 -21.79 23.28
CA ALA A 531 -10.16 -22.14 22.24
C ALA A 531 -10.94 -20.93 21.71
N ALA A 532 -11.17 -19.89 22.52
CA ALA A 532 -11.76 -18.63 22.07
C ALA A 532 -10.77 -17.83 21.22
N VAL A 533 -9.49 -17.76 21.61
CA VAL A 533 -8.42 -17.11 20.82
C VAL A 533 -8.17 -17.88 19.52
N LEU A 534 -8.05 -19.22 19.58
CA LEU A 534 -7.93 -20.07 18.39
C LEU A 534 -9.19 -20.03 17.51
N GLY A 535 -10.39 -19.89 18.09
CA GLY A 535 -11.64 -19.75 17.34
C GLY A 535 -11.76 -18.40 16.64
N VAL A 536 -11.30 -17.31 17.26
CA VAL A 536 -11.17 -16.00 16.62
C VAL A 536 -10.11 -16.05 15.51
N ILE A 537 -8.92 -16.62 15.79
CA ILE A 537 -7.87 -16.82 14.78
C ILE A 537 -8.39 -17.66 13.61
N ALA A 538 -9.08 -18.78 13.86
CA ALA A 538 -9.65 -19.64 12.82
C ALA A 538 -10.78 -18.96 12.04
N ALA A 539 -11.65 -18.18 12.69
CA ALA A 539 -12.69 -17.42 12.02
C ALA A 539 -12.12 -16.28 11.14
N PHE A 540 -11.01 -15.66 11.56
CA PHE A 540 -10.32 -14.64 10.76
C PHE A 540 -9.38 -15.25 9.71
N ILE A 541 -8.84 -16.45 9.90
CA ILE A 541 -8.21 -17.24 8.83
C ILE A 541 -9.27 -17.67 7.81
N ALA A 542 -10.48 -18.03 8.23
CA ALA A 542 -11.58 -18.32 7.31
C ALA A 542 -12.08 -17.05 6.58
N LEU A 543 -12.09 -15.89 7.25
CA LEU A 543 -12.34 -14.60 6.60
C LEU A 543 -11.19 -14.22 5.65
N ASP A 544 -9.95 -14.56 5.97
CA ASP A 544 -8.79 -14.41 5.08
C ASP A 544 -8.87 -15.38 3.89
N PHE A 545 -9.35 -16.61 4.04
CA PHE A 545 -9.66 -17.44 2.86
C PHE A 545 -10.86 -16.91 2.04
N ALA A 546 -11.72 -16.07 2.62
CA ALA A 546 -12.85 -15.44 1.93
C ALA A 546 -12.54 -14.05 1.34
N VAL A 547 -11.49 -13.36 1.83
CA VAL A 547 -11.06 -12.00 1.39
C VAL A 547 -9.72 -12.06 0.66
N GLY A 548 -8.78 -12.87 1.15
CA GLY A 548 -7.46 -13.19 0.59
C GLY A 548 -7.47 -13.97 -0.72
N GLY A 549 -8.55 -13.88 -1.49
CA GLY A 549 -8.42 -13.75 -2.94
C GLY A 549 -7.57 -12.52 -3.32
N SER A 550 -7.54 -11.49 -2.45
CA SER A 550 -6.56 -10.40 -2.48
C SER A 550 -5.19 -10.83 -1.92
N HIS A 551 -4.57 -11.83 -2.55
CA HIS A 551 -3.12 -11.72 -2.73
C HIS A 551 -2.87 -10.41 -3.51
N GLY A 552 -1.74 -9.74 -3.28
CA GLY A 552 -1.23 -8.82 -4.29
C GLY A 552 -1.15 -9.62 -5.59
N ALA A 553 -1.94 -9.24 -6.59
CA ALA A 553 -2.10 -10.06 -7.78
C ALA A 553 -0.70 -10.26 -8.40
N PRO A 554 -0.33 -11.47 -8.87
CA PRO A 554 0.89 -11.65 -9.65
C PRO A 554 1.00 -10.56 -10.73
N LEU A 555 2.20 -10.09 -11.08
CA LEU A 555 2.34 -8.95 -11.99
C LEU A 555 1.59 -9.15 -13.32
N GLY A 556 1.67 -10.35 -13.90
CA GLY A 556 0.90 -10.74 -15.09
C GLY A 556 -0.48 -11.35 -14.79
N ALA A 557 -1.12 -11.04 -13.65
CA ALA A 557 -2.42 -11.60 -13.29
C ALA A 557 -3.56 -10.96 -14.05
N TYR A 558 -4.41 -11.80 -14.65
CA TYR A 558 -5.41 -11.38 -15.61
C TYR A 558 -6.81 -11.95 -15.37
N THR A 559 -7.83 -11.19 -15.77
CA THR A 559 -9.18 -11.70 -16.03
C THR A 559 -9.33 -12.14 -17.48
N THR A 560 -10.22 -13.10 -17.74
CA THR A 560 -10.58 -13.52 -19.10
C THR A 560 -11.83 -12.81 -19.64
N ASN A 561 -12.53 -12.03 -18.81
CA ASN A 561 -13.68 -11.24 -19.26
C ASN A 561 -13.19 -10.05 -20.11
N GLY A 562 -13.64 -9.95 -21.37
CA GLY A 562 -13.13 -8.96 -22.33
C GLY A 562 -11.92 -9.43 -23.16
N THR A 563 -11.56 -10.71 -23.09
CA THR A 563 -10.47 -11.32 -23.89
C THR A 563 -11.02 -12.11 -25.08
N TYR A 564 -10.19 -12.32 -26.10
CA TYR A 564 -10.49 -13.32 -27.13
C TYR A 564 -10.43 -14.74 -26.55
N SER A 565 -11.25 -15.64 -27.11
CA SER A 565 -11.30 -17.05 -26.73
C SER A 565 -11.41 -17.92 -27.98
N TYR A 566 -10.28 -18.49 -28.41
CA TYR A 566 -10.21 -19.30 -29.63
C TYR A 566 -10.51 -20.77 -29.36
N VAL A 567 -11.11 -21.46 -30.34
CA VAL A 567 -11.39 -22.89 -30.29
C VAL A 567 -10.17 -23.72 -30.74
N SER A 568 -9.43 -23.27 -31.75
CA SER A 568 -8.20 -23.90 -32.23
C SER A 568 -6.96 -23.51 -31.42
N ALA A 569 -7.00 -22.43 -30.64
CA ALA A 569 -5.90 -21.96 -29.77
C ALA A 569 -6.37 -21.57 -28.36
N PRO A 570 -6.96 -22.50 -27.57
CA PRO A 570 -7.66 -22.19 -26.31
C PRO A 570 -6.78 -21.67 -25.16
N ALA A 571 -5.45 -21.77 -25.30
CA ALA A 571 -4.46 -21.28 -24.35
C ALA A 571 -4.15 -19.77 -24.50
N LEU A 572 -4.54 -19.15 -25.62
CA LEU A 572 -4.31 -17.73 -25.88
C LEU A 572 -5.51 -16.89 -25.39
N ARG A 573 -5.23 -15.85 -24.60
CA ARG A 573 -6.19 -14.89 -24.04
C ARG A 573 -5.74 -13.44 -24.27
N PRO A 574 -5.51 -13.00 -25.53
CA PRO A 574 -5.19 -11.60 -25.79
C PRO A 574 -6.39 -10.68 -25.49
N PRO A 575 -6.14 -9.41 -25.09
CA PRO A 575 -7.17 -8.40 -24.88
C PRO A 575 -8.01 -8.13 -26.14
N ILE A 576 -9.30 -7.79 -25.98
CA ILE A 576 -10.10 -7.22 -27.08
C ILE A 576 -9.92 -5.69 -27.09
N ILE A 577 -9.05 -5.23 -27.98
CA ILE A 577 -8.88 -3.81 -28.31
C ILE A 577 -10.03 -3.38 -29.24
N ARG A 578 -10.54 -2.16 -29.07
CA ARG A 578 -11.70 -1.63 -29.84
C ARG A 578 -11.44 -0.23 -30.35
N ALA A 579 -11.89 0.05 -31.58
CA ALA A 579 -11.98 1.41 -32.06
C ALA A 579 -13.07 2.18 -31.29
N THR A 580 -12.78 3.38 -30.83
CA THR A 580 -13.74 4.31 -30.21
C THR A 580 -14.43 5.20 -31.25
N THR A 581 -13.77 5.42 -32.38
CA THR A 581 -14.21 6.23 -33.51
C THR A 581 -14.47 5.38 -34.76
N ALA A 582 -15.16 5.94 -35.75
CA ALA A 582 -15.46 5.25 -37.00
C ALA A 582 -14.23 5.24 -37.93
N THR A 583 -13.52 4.13 -37.98
CA THR A 583 -12.28 3.96 -38.76
C THR A 583 -12.53 3.82 -40.27
N ASN A 584 -11.82 4.59 -41.10
CA ASN A 584 -11.75 4.34 -42.54
C ASN A 584 -10.43 3.65 -42.90
N GLY A 585 -10.44 2.31 -42.95
CA GLY A 585 -9.26 1.49 -43.21
C GLY A 585 -8.53 1.75 -44.55
N ALA A 586 -9.14 2.47 -45.50
CA ALA A 586 -8.48 2.86 -46.75
C ALA A 586 -7.61 4.13 -46.61
N LYS A 587 -7.70 4.85 -45.49
CA LYS A 587 -6.86 6.01 -45.16
C LYS A 587 -5.69 5.67 -44.22
N LEU A 588 -5.75 4.53 -43.53
CA LEU A 588 -4.71 4.11 -42.61
C LEU A 588 -3.43 3.70 -43.35
N ALA A 589 -2.29 3.81 -42.68
CA ALA A 589 -1.02 3.35 -43.19
C ALA A 589 -1.02 1.82 -43.40
N PRO A 590 -0.36 1.31 -44.46
CA PRO A 590 -0.22 -0.12 -44.68
C PRO A 590 0.83 -0.70 -43.73
N GLY A 591 0.42 -1.57 -42.83
CA GLY A 591 1.31 -2.26 -41.90
C GLY A 591 0.55 -3.15 -40.91
N TYR A 592 1.25 -3.60 -39.88
CA TYR A 592 0.66 -4.21 -38.70
C TYR A 592 0.98 -3.37 -37.46
N ILE A 593 0.03 -3.25 -36.53
CA ILE A 593 0.29 -2.53 -35.29
C ILE A 593 1.04 -3.47 -34.34
N LEU A 594 2.26 -3.10 -33.96
CA LEU A 594 3.08 -3.80 -32.96
C LEU A 594 2.89 -3.14 -31.60
N THR A 595 2.68 -3.93 -30.56
CA THR A 595 2.53 -3.46 -29.18
C THR A 595 2.80 -4.61 -28.20
N ALA A 596 2.95 -4.28 -26.92
CA ALA A 596 2.82 -5.25 -25.83
C ALA A 596 1.83 -4.68 -24.80
N ASN A 597 0.92 -5.52 -24.29
CA ASN A 597 0.00 -5.10 -23.24
C ASN A 597 0.54 -5.49 -21.85
N PHE A 598 0.46 -4.54 -20.93
CA PHE A 598 0.53 -4.77 -19.49
C PHE A 598 -0.46 -3.80 -18.81
N TYR A 599 -0.42 -3.66 -17.49
CA TYR A 599 -1.42 -2.92 -16.72
C TYR A 599 -0.85 -1.67 -16.05
N ASP A 600 -1.72 -0.69 -15.79
CA ASP A 600 -1.44 0.33 -14.78
C ASP A 600 -1.22 -0.37 -13.43
N LEU A 601 0.01 -0.26 -12.92
CA LEU A 601 0.52 -0.89 -11.71
C LEU A 601 -0.33 -0.62 -10.46
N ASN A 602 -1.14 0.44 -10.45
CA ASN A 602 -2.03 0.81 -9.36
C ASN A 602 -3.39 0.06 -9.42
N HIS A 603 -3.76 -0.52 -10.56
CA HIS A 603 -5.09 -1.05 -10.85
C HIS A 603 -5.09 -2.49 -11.42
N PRO A 604 -4.49 -3.50 -10.76
CA PRO A 604 -4.61 -4.91 -11.16
C PRO A 604 -6.05 -5.45 -10.95
N PRO A 605 -6.46 -6.53 -11.66
CA PRO A 605 -5.73 -7.29 -12.68
C PRO A 605 -5.98 -6.79 -14.12
N MET A 606 -5.07 -7.12 -15.05
CA MET A 606 -5.22 -6.89 -16.49
C MET A 606 -6.37 -7.68 -17.13
N VAL A 607 -6.81 -7.27 -18.32
CA VAL A 607 -7.80 -7.95 -19.16
C VAL A 607 -7.10 -8.76 -20.25
N GLY A 608 -6.72 -9.99 -19.90
CA GLY A 608 -5.97 -10.90 -20.76
C GLY A 608 -4.52 -11.02 -20.36
N GLN A 609 -3.83 -11.99 -20.96
CA GLN A 609 -2.42 -12.25 -20.66
C GLN A 609 -1.58 -11.04 -21.10
N SER A 610 -0.49 -10.75 -20.38
CA SER A 610 0.57 -9.88 -20.91
C SER A 610 1.36 -10.62 -21.99
N GLY A 611 1.77 -9.90 -23.04
CA GLY A 611 2.69 -10.41 -24.05
C GLY A 611 2.85 -9.45 -25.23
N PRO A 612 3.92 -9.60 -26.02
CA PRO A 612 4.01 -8.96 -27.33
C PRO A 612 2.88 -9.44 -28.25
N MET A 613 2.31 -8.50 -29.01
CA MET A 613 1.13 -8.68 -29.84
C MET A 613 1.26 -7.92 -31.17
N ILE A 614 0.82 -8.54 -32.25
CA ILE A 614 0.70 -7.94 -33.58
C ILE A 614 -0.78 -7.90 -33.95
N LEU A 615 -1.29 -6.74 -34.35
CA LEU A 615 -2.68 -6.52 -34.77
C LEU A 615 -2.76 -6.15 -36.25
N ASP A 616 -3.86 -6.54 -36.92
CA ASP A 616 -4.21 -5.97 -38.23
C ASP A 616 -4.88 -4.58 -38.08
N SER A 617 -5.08 -3.89 -39.21
CA SER A 617 -5.75 -2.57 -39.25
C SER A 617 -7.24 -2.57 -38.86
N ARG A 618 -7.78 -3.73 -38.45
CA ARG A 618 -9.12 -3.90 -37.85
C ARG A 618 -9.03 -4.28 -36.37
N LEU A 619 -7.86 -4.08 -35.76
CA LEU A 619 -7.55 -4.38 -34.35
C LEU A 619 -7.75 -5.87 -34.00
N GLN A 620 -7.63 -6.77 -34.98
CA GLN A 620 -7.66 -8.22 -34.77
C GLN A 620 -6.25 -8.77 -34.55
N PRO A 621 -6.03 -9.63 -33.54
CA PRO A 621 -4.75 -10.31 -33.36
C PRO A 621 -4.33 -11.09 -34.62
N VAL A 622 -3.07 -10.92 -34.99
CA VAL A 622 -2.36 -11.68 -36.02
C VAL A 622 -1.34 -12.60 -35.37
N TRP A 623 -0.59 -12.07 -34.40
CA TRP A 623 0.30 -12.83 -33.53
C TRP A 623 0.09 -12.43 -32.06
N PHE A 624 0.22 -13.39 -31.16
CA PHE A 624 0.31 -13.15 -29.73
C PHE A 624 1.17 -14.22 -29.06
N ASN A 625 2.05 -13.80 -28.16
CA ASN A 625 2.91 -14.70 -27.38
C ASN A 625 2.88 -14.32 -25.89
N PRO A 626 2.06 -14.99 -25.06
CA PRO A 626 1.94 -14.63 -23.65
C PRO A 626 3.22 -14.95 -22.87
N VAL A 627 3.63 -14.04 -21.99
CA VAL A 627 4.73 -14.25 -21.04
C VAL A 627 4.24 -14.97 -19.77
N PRO A 628 5.13 -15.50 -18.91
CA PRO A 628 4.74 -16.07 -17.62
C PRO A 628 3.98 -15.06 -16.76
N VAL A 629 3.04 -15.54 -15.93
CA VAL A 629 2.19 -14.70 -15.06
C VAL A 629 2.97 -13.94 -13.95
N ALA A 630 4.27 -14.25 -13.77
CA ALA A 630 5.18 -13.51 -12.91
C ALA A 630 5.82 -12.29 -13.60
N ASP A 631 5.78 -12.24 -14.93
CA ASP A 631 6.43 -11.24 -15.78
C ASP A 631 5.39 -10.39 -16.53
N VAL A 632 5.85 -9.26 -17.06
CA VAL A 632 5.13 -8.47 -18.07
C VAL A 632 6.03 -8.28 -19.30
N ALA A 633 5.43 -8.02 -20.46
CA ALA A 633 6.13 -7.69 -21.69
C ALA A 633 6.01 -6.19 -22.03
N GLY A 634 7.07 -5.63 -22.60
CA GLY A 634 7.15 -4.23 -23.04
C GLY A 634 7.87 -4.09 -24.38
N ASN A 635 7.65 -2.93 -25.03
CA ASN A 635 8.38 -2.45 -26.20
C ASN A 635 8.63 -3.50 -27.32
N LEU A 636 7.56 -4.04 -27.92
CA LEU A 636 7.67 -4.85 -29.13
C LEU A 636 8.04 -3.96 -30.33
N SER A 637 9.16 -4.24 -31.01
CA SER A 637 9.59 -3.49 -32.19
C SER A 637 10.09 -4.39 -33.34
N LEU A 638 10.12 -3.83 -34.55
CA LEU A 638 10.79 -4.43 -35.71
C LEU A 638 12.25 -3.95 -35.76
N GLN A 639 13.19 -4.87 -35.88
CA GLN A 639 14.63 -4.59 -35.99
C GLN A 639 15.24 -5.37 -37.16
N VAL A 640 16.50 -5.07 -37.49
CA VAL A 640 17.28 -5.79 -38.51
C VAL A 640 18.54 -6.36 -37.88
N TYR A 641 18.68 -7.69 -37.92
CA TYR A 641 19.84 -8.43 -37.41
C TYR A 641 20.44 -9.27 -38.54
N ASP A 642 21.75 -9.14 -38.79
CA ASP A 642 22.44 -9.76 -39.94
C ASP A 642 21.72 -9.58 -41.31
N GLY A 643 21.08 -8.42 -41.49
CA GLY A 643 20.33 -8.08 -42.71
C GLY A 643 18.98 -8.78 -42.85
N GLN A 644 18.54 -9.53 -41.83
CA GLN A 644 17.22 -10.16 -41.78
C GLN A 644 16.27 -9.39 -40.84
N PRO A 645 14.96 -9.33 -41.15
CA PRO A 645 13.97 -8.73 -40.26
C PRO A 645 13.75 -9.64 -39.03
N VAL A 646 13.79 -9.04 -37.84
CA VAL A 646 13.59 -9.71 -36.55
C VAL A 646 12.65 -8.89 -35.67
N LEU A 647 11.93 -9.55 -34.77
CA LEU A 647 11.17 -8.84 -33.73
C LEU A 647 11.96 -8.85 -32.43
N THR A 648 11.94 -7.72 -31.71
CA THR A 648 12.50 -7.61 -30.36
C THR A 648 11.42 -7.20 -29.37
N TRP A 649 11.49 -7.70 -28.14
CA TRP A 649 10.71 -7.18 -27.01
C TRP A 649 11.44 -7.41 -25.70
N TRP A 650 11.13 -6.59 -24.70
CA TRP A 650 11.58 -6.78 -23.32
C TRP A 650 10.55 -7.60 -22.52
N GLN A 651 11.02 -8.46 -21.61
CA GLN A 651 10.17 -9.16 -20.65
C GLN A 651 10.81 -9.27 -19.26
N GLY A 652 10.02 -9.12 -18.20
CA GLY A 652 10.52 -9.26 -16.83
C GLY A 652 9.62 -8.72 -15.71
N THR A 653 10.24 -8.42 -14.57
CA THR A 653 9.63 -8.00 -13.31
C THR A 653 9.81 -6.48 -13.10
N ILE A 654 8.71 -5.77 -12.87
CA ILE A 654 8.68 -4.34 -12.51
C ILE A 654 8.00 -4.14 -11.15
N THR A 655 8.50 -3.19 -10.35
CA THR A 655 7.84 -2.75 -9.12
C THR A 655 6.58 -1.94 -9.41
N ASN A 656 5.71 -1.77 -8.41
CA ASN A 656 4.62 -0.79 -8.45
C ASN A 656 5.09 0.67 -8.57
N THR A 657 6.39 0.96 -8.39
CA THR A 657 7.00 2.27 -8.65
C THR A 657 7.54 2.45 -10.06
N GLY A 658 7.31 1.48 -10.96
CA GLY A 658 7.81 1.48 -12.34
C GLY A 658 9.28 1.07 -12.48
N ALA A 659 10.01 0.88 -11.38
CA ALA A 659 11.41 0.44 -11.43
C ALA A 659 11.53 -1.03 -11.86
N THR A 660 12.41 -1.31 -12.82
CA THR A 660 12.75 -2.67 -13.25
C THR A 660 13.56 -3.40 -12.18
N GLU A 661 13.07 -4.54 -11.68
CA GLU A 661 13.83 -5.39 -10.74
C GLU A 661 14.68 -6.44 -11.48
N SER A 662 14.13 -7.01 -12.55
CA SER A 662 14.85 -7.91 -13.45
C SER A 662 14.16 -7.99 -14.81
N GLY A 663 14.91 -8.35 -15.85
CA GLY A 663 14.36 -8.56 -17.19
C GLY A 663 15.38 -9.05 -18.20
N GLU A 664 14.90 -9.30 -19.41
CA GLU A 664 15.70 -9.64 -20.59
C GLU A 664 15.03 -9.16 -21.87
N ASP A 665 15.84 -8.80 -22.85
CA ASP A 665 15.35 -8.65 -24.23
C ASP A 665 15.37 -10.00 -24.94
N VAL A 666 14.41 -10.20 -25.84
CA VAL A 666 14.25 -11.41 -26.65
C VAL A 666 14.21 -11.02 -28.11
N VAL A 667 15.04 -11.67 -28.93
CA VAL A 667 15.07 -11.49 -30.39
C VAL A 667 14.53 -12.75 -31.07
N VAL A 668 13.56 -12.60 -31.97
CA VAL A 668 13.03 -13.71 -32.79
C VAL A 668 13.09 -13.44 -34.29
N ASP A 669 13.28 -14.50 -35.07
CA ASP A 669 13.22 -14.44 -36.53
C ASP A 669 11.78 -14.39 -37.09
N GLU A 670 11.64 -14.29 -38.41
CA GLU A 670 10.35 -14.33 -39.10
C GLU A 670 9.53 -15.63 -38.87
N HIS A 671 10.16 -16.67 -38.32
CA HIS A 671 9.54 -17.94 -37.97
C HIS A 671 9.10 -17.99 -36.49
N TYR A 672 9.28 -16.89 -35.75
CA TYR A 672 9.04 -16.75 -34.30
C TYR A 672 9.93 -17.64 -33.43
N ARG A 673 11.13 -17.99 -33.89
CA ARG A 673 12.12 -18.74 -33.10
C ARG A 673 13.04 -17.74 -32.37
N PRO A 674 13.27 -17.90 -31.05
CA PRO A 674 14.30 -17.14 -30.35
C PRO A 674 15.68 -17.40 -30.96
N ILE A 675 16.35 -16.34 -31.40
CA ILE A 675 17.70 -16.38 -31.96
C ILE A 675 18.74 -15.74 -31.02
N ALA A 676 18.34 -14.77 -30.20
CA ALA A 676 19.15 -14.19 -29.15
C ALA A 676 18.30 -13.82 -27.91
N ARG A 677 18.95 -13.73 -26.75
CA ARG A 677 18.40 -13.16 -25.51
C ARG A 677 19.51 -12.36 -24.83
N LEU A 678 19.17 -11.19 -24.30
CA LEU A 678 20.14 -10.30 -23.68
C LEU A 678 19.78 -10.02 -22.22
N LYS A 679 20.77 -10.15 -21.33
CA LYS A 679 20.74 -9.74 -19.92
C LYS A 679 21.98 -8.93 -19.60
N ALA A 680 21.80 -7.92 -18.77
CA ALA A 680 22.90 -7.09 -18.31
C ALA A 680 23.79 -7.83 -17.31
N THR A 681 25.02 -7.33 -17.15
CA THR A 681 26.05 -7.90 -16.28
C THR A 681 26.44 -6.89 -15.18
N ASP A 682 27.31 -7.30 -14.24
CA ASP A 682 27.99 -6.38 -13.31
C ASP A 682 27.06 -5.51 -12.44
N GLY A 683 25.88 -6.02 -12.13
CA GLY A 683 24.87 -5.36 -11.30
C GLY A 683 23.99 -4.33 -12.03
N TRP A 684 24.13 -4.21 -13.35
CA TRP A 684 23.17 -3.53 -14.21
C TRP A 684 21.93 -4.41 -14.45
N VAL A 685 20.80 -3.78 -14.73
CA VAL A 685 19.54 -4.42 -15.13
C VAL A 685 19.07 -3.78 -16.45
N VAL A 686 18.84 -4.59 -17.49
CA VAL A 686 18.23 -4.10 -18.74
C VAL A 686 16.78 -3.75 -18.48
N THR A 687 16.40 -2.55 -18.91
CA THR A 687 15.09 -1.96 -18.66
C THR A 687 14.21 -2.03 -19.91
N LEU A 688 12.88 -1.90 -19.72
CA LEU A 688 11.90 -2.10 -20.78
C LEU A 688 11.86 -1.02 -21.89
N HIS A 689 12.72 -0.01 -21.82
CA HIS A 689 12.54 1.24 -22.55
C HIS A 689 13.05 1.17 -24.00
N GLU A 690 14.23 0.58 -24.26
CA GLU A 690 14.74 0.45 -25.63
C GLU A 690 15.70 -0.72 -25.86
N MET A 691 15.56 -1.35 -27.03
CA MET A 691 16.56 -2.20 -27.69
C MET A 691 16.63 -1.87 -29.19
N VAL A 692 17.76 -1.34 -29.66
CA VAL A 692 18.01 -1.07 -31.09
C VAL A 692 19.13 -1.98 -31.60
N ILE A 693 18.96 -2.62 -32.75
CA ILE A 693 20.00 -3.49 -33.34
C ILE A 693 20.70 -2.77 -34.50
N ARG A 694 22.04 -2.79 -34.52
CA ARG A 694 22.86 -2.31 -35.63
C ARG A 694 23.92 -3.34 -36.00
N GLY A 695 23.67 -4.10 -37.07
CA GLY A 695 24.58 -5.16 -37.50
C GLY A 695 24.46 -6.38 -36.57
N HIS A 696 25.51 -6.66 -35.80
CA HIS A 696 25.54 -7.71 -34.78
C HIS A 696 25.36 -7.19 -33.35
N ASP A 697 25.32 -5.87 -33.17
CA ASP A 697 25.32 -5.23 -31.86
C ASP A 697 23.92 -4.74 -31.47
N ALA A 698 23.57 -4.91 -30.19
CA ALA A 698 22.37 -4.38 -29.57
C ALA A 698 22.71 -3.22 -28.64
N TRP A 699 21.97 -2.13 -28.80
CA TRP A 699 22.03 -0.93 -27.99
C TRP A 699 20.81 -0.91 -27.07
N VAL A 700 21.04 -1.00 -25.75
CA VAL A 700 19.99 -1.16 -24.74
C VAL A 700 20.07 -0.14 -23.62
N THR A 701 18.92 0.10 -23.01
CA THR A 701 18.75 0.92 -21.79
C THR A 701 18.96 0.09 -20.53
N ALA A 702 19.87 0.50 -19.65
CA ALA A 702 20.17 -0.21 -18.40
C ALA A 702 20.15 0.71 -17.18
N ASN A 703 19.78 0.17 -16.01
CA ASN A 703 19.79 0.89 -14.72
C ASN A 703 20.61 0.15 -13.65
N LYS A 704 21.19 0.89 -12.69
CA LYS A 704 21.97 0.35 -11.58
C LYS A 704 21.84 1.18 -10.31
N ASN A 705 21.62 0.51 -9.18
CA ASN A 705 21.57 1.17 -7.86
C ASN A 705 22.99 1.39 -7.31
N ILE A 706 23.35 2.65 -7.05
CA ILE A 706 24.66 3.07 -6.53
C ILE A 706 24.51 3.72 -5.15
N PRO A 707 25.25 3.31 -4.10
CA PRO A 707 25.26 4.00 -2.81
C PRO A 707 25.80 5.43 -2.96
N MET A 708 25.08 6.44 -2.47
CA MET A 708 25.52 7.83 -2.56
C MET A 708 25.09 8.66 -1.35
N ASN A 709 26.00 9.54 -0.90
CA ASN A 709 25.66 10.59 0.05
C ASN A 709 24.90 11.73 -0.68
N LEU A 710 23.58 11.73 -0.51
CA LEU A 710 22.67 12.70 -1.13
C LEU A 710 22.44 13.96 -0.28
N SER A 711 23.12 14.11 0.87
CA SER A 711 22.92 15.25 1.77
C SER A 711 23.19 16.60 1.12
N ARG A 712 24.12 16.67 0.15
CA ARG A 712 24.39 17.89 -0.63
C ARG A 712 23.22 18.36 -1.50
N TYR A 713 22.31 17.44 -1.85
CA TYR A 713 21.11 17.71 -2.63
C TYR A 713 19.84 17.79 -1.76
N GLY A 714 19.95 17.49 -0.46
CA GLY A 714 18.83 17.47 0.50
C GLY A 714 18.29 16.06 0.83
N GLY A 715 18.89 15.01 0.28
CA GLY A 715 18.55 13.61 0.57
C GLY A 715 19.32 12.99 1.75
N ALA A 716 19.18 11.68 1.92
CA ALA A 716 19.85 10.93 3.00
C ALA A 716 21.37 10.80 2.78
N TYR A 717 22.15 10.84 3.86
CA TYR A 717 23.62 10.72 3.82
C TYR A 717 24.12 9.33 3.40
N ASN A 718 23.25 8.33 3.51
CA ASN A 718 23.44 6.92 3.19
C ASN A 718 22.41 6.43 2.15
N GLY A 719 21.90 7.35 1.33
CA GLY A 719 20.96 7.04 0.26
C GLY A 719 21.58 6.25 -0.89
N ALA A 720 20.80 6.08 -1.95
CA ALA A 720 21.24 5.49 -3.21
C ALA A 720 20.75 6.33 -4.38
N LEU A 721 21.41 6.20 -5.52
CA LEU A 721 21.06 6.74 -6.83
C LEU A 721 20.65 5.56 -7.73
N ILE A 722 19.64 5.73 -8.59
CA ILE A 722 19.53 4.92 -9.82
C ILE A 722 20.34 5.65 -10.86
N ASP A 723 21.47 5.08 -11.24
CA ASP A 723 22.20 5.49 -12.43
C ASP A 723 21.61 4.80 -13.65
N SER A 724 21.68 5.47 -14.80
CA SER A 724 21.13 5.00 -16.07
C SER A 724 22.20 5.02 -17.14
N ALA A 725 22.27 3.95 -17.94
CA ALA A 725 23.27 3.80 -18.98
C ALA A 725 22.65 3.44 -20.33
N VAL A 726 23.37 3.82 -21.39
CA VAL A 726 23.21 3.30 -22.74
C VAL A 726 24.33 2.30 -22.97
N GLN A 727 23.98 1.04 -23.22
CA GLN A 727 24.93 -0.08 -23.29
C GLN A 727 24.89 -0.76 -24.65
N GLU A 728 26.07 -1.02 -25.21
CA GLU A 728 26.26 -1.76 -26.45
C GLU A 728 26.73 -3.19 -26.14
N TYR A 729 26.04 -4.17 -26.68
CA TYR A 729 26.30 -5.60 -26.50
C TYR A 729 26.43 -6.33 -27.84
N ASP A 730 27.47 -7.15 -27.98
CA ASP A 730 27.56 -8.14 -29.06
C ASP A 730 26.49 -9.23 -28.82
N LEU A 731 25.49 -9.34 -29.70
CA LEU A 731 24.38 -10.29 -29.53
C LEU A 731 24.77 -11.76 -29.76
N THR A 732 25.88 -12.02 -30.44
CA THR A 732 26.36 -13.38 -30.73
C THR A 732 27.05 -13.98 -29.50
N THR A 733 27.73 -13.16 -28.71
CA THR A 733 28.52 -13.57 -27.54
C THR A 733 27.88 -13.18 -26.20
N GLY A 734 26.93 -12.23 -26.21
CA GLY A 734 26.31 -11.65 -25.01
C GLY A 734 27.26 -10.73 -24.23
N LYS A 735 28.34 -10.25 -24.85
CA LYS A 735 29.39 -9.48 -24.18
C LYS A 735 29.12 -7.97 -24.29
N LEU A 736 29.19 -7.27 -23.15
CA LEU A 736 29.22 -5.80 -23.10
C LEU A 736 30.46 -5.27 -23.85
N LEU A 737 30.24 -4.42 -24.84
CA LEU A 737 31.26 -3.75 -25.65
C LEU A 737 31.54 -2.34 -25.14
N HIS A 738 30.47 -1.56 -24.90
CA HIS A 738 30.54 -0.17 -24.45
C HIS A 738 29.41 0.14 -23.45
N SER A 739 29.68 1.04 -22.51
CA SER A 739 28.70 1.58 -21.56
C SER A 739 28.91 3.08 -21.46
N TRP A 740 27.85 3.85 -21.70
CA TRP A 740 27.81 5.29 -21.46
C TRP A 740 26.90 5.54 -20.25
N ASP A 741 27.51 5.83 -19.11
CA ASP A 741 26.85 5.90 -17.81
C ASP A 741 26.52 7.37 -17.49
N ALA A 742 25.23 7.71 -17.30
CA ALA A 742 24.79 9.10 -17.22
C ALA A 742 25.46 9.89 -16.09
N LEU A 743 25.79 9.24 -14.97
CA LEU A 743 26.51 9.86 -13.83
C LEU A 743 27.92 10.38 -14.18
N ASP A 744 28.61 9.80 -15.15
CA ASP A 744 29.95 10.23 -15.56
C ASP A 744 29.91 11.48 -16.48
N HIS A 745 28.76 11.76 -17.09
CA HIS A 745 28.60 12.77 -18.14
C HIS A 745 27.67 13.93 -17.78
N ILE A 746 26.69 13.71 -16.90
CA ILE A 746 25.64 14.70 -16.56
C ILE A 746 25.69 15.04 -15.06
N PRO A 747 25.68 16.33 -14.67
CA PRO A 747 25.57 16.70 -13.26
C PRO A 747 24.20 16.35 -12.68
N LEU A 748 24.18 15.70 -11.51
CA LEU A 748 22.96 15.45 -10.73
C LEU A 748 22.18 16.73 -10.36
N SER A 749 22.80 17.90 -10.40
CA SER A 749 22.13 19.20 -10.22
C SER A 749 21.11 19.54 -11.31
N ASP A 750 21.20 18.89 -12.46
CA ASP A 750 20.37 19.16 -13.62
C ASP A 750 19.00 18.47 -13.51
N SER A 751 18.88 17.51 -12.57
CA SER A 751 17.68 16.71 -12.37
C SER A 751 16.48 17.54 -11.92
N ARG A 752 15.35 17.25 -12.55
CA ARG A 752 14.02 17.77 -12.24
C ARG A 752 13.23 16.82 -11.33
N ALA A 753 13.72 15.61 -11.10
CA ALA A 753 13.13 14.65 -10.18
C ALA A 753 13.45 15.00 -8.72
N SER A 754 12.40 15.21 -7.92
CA SER A 754 12.49 15.33 -6.46
C SER A 754 13.18 14.11 -5.84
N LEU A 755 14.05 14.35 -4.85
CA LEU A 755 14.72 13.28 -4.11
C LEU A 755 13.73 12.41 -3.33
N PRO A 756 13.83 11.07 -3.43
CA PRO A 756 13.05 10.14 -2.63
C PRO A 756 13.19 10.43 -1.14
N THR A 757 12.06 10.68 -0.51
CA THR A 757 12.04 10.90 0.93
C THR A 757 11.81 9.58 1.68
N ASN A 758 11.31 8.55 1.01
CA ASN A 758 11.05 7.21 1.57
C ASN A 758 12.28 6.29 1.68
N GLY A 759 13.47 6.75 1.26
CA GLY A 759 14.70 5.95 1.28
C GLY A 759 14.87 5.03 0.07
N PHE A 760 14.02 5.14 -0.95
CA PHE A 760 14.26 4.54 -2.26
C PHE A 760 15.49 5.20 -2.94
N PRO A 761 16.15 4.51 -3.89
CA PRO A 761 17.12 5.11 -4.79
C PRO A 761 16.57 6.33 -5.53
N TRP A 762 17.35 7.41 -5.59
CA TRP A 762 17.01 8.60 -6.38
C TRP A 762 17.23 8.33 -7.85
N ASP A 763 16.13 8.29 -8.60
CA ASP A 763 16.15 8.24 -10.04
C ASP A 763 16.36 9.66 -10.60
N ALA A 764 17.62 10.02 -10.86
CA ALA A 764 17.97 11.38 -11.28
C ALA A 764 17.86 11.61 -12.79
N TYR A 765 17.98 10.55 -13.60
CA TYR A 765 18.17 10.65 -15.05
C TYR A 765 17.02 10.03 -15.86
N HIS A 766 16.75 8.74 -15.60
CA HIS A 766 15.76 7.90 -16.25
C HIS A 766 15.81 7.91 -17.79
N VAL A 767 16.56 6.97 -18.37
CA VAL A 767 16.59 6.81 -19.84
C VAL A 767 15.29 6.21 -20.35
N ASN A 768 14.70 6.85 -21.37
CA ASN A 768 13.42 6.47 -21.98
C ASN A 768 13.53 5.93 -23.41
N SER A 769 14.55 6.31 -24.18
CA SER A 769 14.70 5.88 -25.57
C SER A 769 16.14 6.05 -26.03
N ILE A 770 16.53 5.25 -27.03
CA ILE A 770 17.80 5.34 -27.74
C ILE A 770 17.49 5.38 -29.23
N ASN A 771 18.09 6.32 -29.96
CA ASN A 771 18.00 6.39 -31.41
C ASN A 771 19.40 6.43 -32.03
N LEU A 772 19.61 5.67 -33.11
CA LEU A 772 20.88 5.58 -33.85
C LEU A 772 20.72 6.25 -35.24
N PRO A 773 20.92 7.58 -35.36
CA PRO A 773 20.77 8.31 -36.64
C PRO A 773 21.83 7.97 -37.71
N GLY A 774 22.74 7.04 -37.43
CA GLY A 774 23.66 6.46 -38.40
C GLY A 774 24.99 7.20 -38.58
N ASP A 775 25.10 8.44 -38.11
CA ASP A 775 26.23 9.37 -38.31
C ASP A 775 27.42 9.22 -37.34
N GLY A 776 27.47 8.12 -36.57
CA GLY A 776 28.49 7.88 -35.54
C GLY A 776 28.08 8.35 -34.14
N THR A 777 26.81 8.69 -33.95
CA THR A 777 26.24 9.10 -32.67
C THR A 777 25.04 8.24 -32.26
N PHE A 778 24.62 8.40 -31.00
CA PHE A 778 23.28 8.05 -30.55
C PHE A 778 22.58 9.28 -29.97
N VAL A 779 21.25 9.28 -30.00
CA VAL A 779 20.40 10.24 -29.28
C VAL A 779 19.72 9.49 -28.14
N VAL A 780 19.78 10.03 -26.92
CA VAL A 780 19.18 9.44 -25.72
C VAL A 780 18.19 10.40 -25.07
N SER A 781 16.99 9.92 -24.74
CA SER A 781 16.00 10.68 -23.97
C SER A 781 16.20 10.46 -22.47
N MET A 782 16.35 11.55 -21.70
CA MET A 782 16.44 11.54 -20.24
C MET A 782 15.20 12.19 -19.63
N ARG A 783 14.29 11.36 -19.12
CA ARG A 783 12.97 11.81 -18.65
C ARG A 783 13.09 12.78 -17.49
N ASN A 784 13.89 12.42 -16.49
CA ASN A 784 13.97 13.14 -15.22
C ASN A 784 14.84 14.40 -15.31
N LEU A 785 15.39 14.70 -16.50
CA LEU A 785 16.12 15.93 -16.83
C LEU A 785 15.31 16.91 -17.69
N TRP A 786 14.18 16.45 -18.27
CA TRP A 786 13.44 17.13 -19.34
C TRP A 786 14.32 17.48 -20.54
N ALA A 787 15.20 16.54 -20.93
CA ALA A 787 16.20 16.77 -21.96
C ALA A 787 16.52 15.51 -22.78
N ALA A 788 16.92 15.73 -24.03
CA ALA A 788 17.52 14.73 -24.89
C ALA A 788 18.96 15.14 -25.24
N TYR A 789 19.84 14.14 -25.37
CA TYR A 789 21.28 14.35 -25.59
C TYR A 789 21.70 13.60 -26.84
N LYS A 790 22.43 14.26 -27.74
CA LYS A 790 23.16 13.58 -28.82
C LYS A 790 24.59 13.34 -28.36
N VAL A 791 25.02 12.08 -28.40
CA VAL A 791 26.30 11.62 -27.84
C VAL A 791 27.12 10.97 -28.94
N ASN A 792 28.38 11.37 -29.05
CA ASN A 792 29.35 10.76 -29.94
C ASN A 792 29.76 9.37 -29.44
N ILE A 793 29.53 8.32 -30.23
CA ILE A 793 29.79 6.92 -29.81
C ILE A 793 31.27 6.69 -29.49
N ALA A 794 32.18 7.29 -30.27
CA ALA A 794 33.61 7.03 -30.13
C ALA A 794 34.25 7.73 -28.92
N THR A 795 33.66 8.80 -28.41
CA THR A 795 34.26 9.62 -27.34
C THR A 795 33.38 9.77 -26.10
N GLY A 796 32.13 9.30 -26.11
CA GLY A 796 31.14 9.53 -25.04
C GLY A 796 30.77 11.01 -24.83
N ALA A 797 31.14 11.90 -25.75
CA ALA A 797 30.95 13.33 -25.58
C ALA A 797 29.55 13.76 -26.06
N ILE A 798 28.87 14.58 -25.27
CA ILE A 798 27.61 15.22 -25.66
C ILE A 798 27.90 16.28 -26.73
N GLU A 799 27.39 16.08 -27.95
CA GLU A 799 27.50 17.03 -29.07
C GLU A 799 26.47 18.17 -28.95
N TRP A 800 25.25 17.85 -28.51
CA TRP A 800 24.23 18.83 -28.15
C TRP A 800 23.24 18.30 -27.11
N THR A 801 22.57 19.25 -26.45
CA THR A 801 21.47 19.02 -25.51
C THR A 801 20.22 19.75 -26.03
N LEU A 802 19.09 19.04 -26.13
CA LEU A 802 17.78 19.59 -26.46
C LEU A 802 16.93 19.59 -25.17
N GLY A 803 16.42 20.75 -24.76
CA GLY A 803 15.70 20.88 -23.49
C GLY A 803 16.62 20.99 -22.25
N GLY A 804 16.06 20.76 -21.07
CA GLY A 804 16.77 20.82 -19.80
C GLY A 804 17.27 22.22 -19.38
N PRO A 805 18.09 22.31 -18.31
CA PRO A 805 18.70 23.58 -17.87
C PRO A 805 19.80 24.11 -18.82
N HIS A 806 20.35 23.25 -19.70
CA HIS A 806 21.54 23.53 -20.49
C HIS A 806 21.34 23.24 -21.99
N SER A 807 20.16 23.57 -22.54
CA SER A 807 19.89 23.36 -23.96
C SER A 807 20.86 24.13 -24.87
N SER A 808 21.39 23.43 -25.87
CA SER A 808 22.16 23.98 -26.99
C SER A 808 21.27 24.72 -28.01
N PHE A 809 19.95 24.70 -27.83
CA PHE A 809 18.97 25.32 -28.72
C PHE A 809 18.06 26.28 -27.96
N LYS A 810 17.80 27.45 -28.56
CA LYS A 810 16.71 28.33 -28.15
C LYS A 810 15.39 27.68 -28.54
N ILE A 811 14.61 27.30 -27.53
CA ILE A 811 13.29 26.69 -27.70
C ILE A 811 12.27 27.74 -28.17
N GLY A 812 11.61 27.46 -29.28
CA GLY A 812 10.53 28.28 -29.85
C GLY A 812 9.22 28.15 -29.09
N LYS A 813 8.25 29.02 -29.40
CA LYS A 813 6.92 28.99 -28.77
C LYS A 813 6.22 27.66 -29.05
N GLY A 814 5.82 26.95 -27.98
CA GLY A 814 5.11 25.67 -28.06
C GLY A 814 5.99 24.46 -28.40
N ALA A 815 7.32 24.67 -28.51
CA ALA A 815 8.32 23.64 -28.76
C ALA A 815 9.04 23.18 -27.47
N ASP A 816 8.65 23.71 -26.31
CA ASP A 816 9.01 23.18 -25.02
C ASP A 816 8.31 21.84 -24.76
N PHE A 817 8.94 20.98 -23.96
CA PHE A 817 8.47 19.63 -23.63
C PHE A 817 8.95 19.25 -22.22
N GLN A 818 8.26 18.32 -21.56
CA GLN A 818 8.62 17.83 -20.23
C GLN A 818 8.29 16.34 -20.08
N TRP A 819 9.17 15.60 -19.38
CA TRP A 819 9.06 14.15 -19.16
C TRP A 819 9.03 13.30 -20.44
N GLN A 820 9.64 13.78 -21.51
CA GLN A 820 9.49 13.22 -22.86
C GLN A 820 9.93 11.75 -23.02
N HIS A 821 9.18 11.01 -23.83
CA HIS A 821 9.43 9.64 -24.26
C HIS A 821 9.75 9.61 -25.78
N ASP A 822 10.33 8.52 -26.25
CA ASP A 822 10.47 8.22 -27.69
C ASP A 822 11.12 9.33 -28.55
N VAL A 823 12.26 9.87 -28.11
CA VAL A 823 12.96 10.92 -28.87
C VAL A 823 13.73 10.29 -30.04
N VAL A 824 13.30 10.59 -31.27
CA VAL A 824 13.86 10.03 -32.52
C VAL A 824 14.36 11.14 -33.46
N SER A 825 15.58 11.00 -33.99
CA SER A 825 16.15 11.88 -35.01
C SER A 825 16.26 11.16 -36.36
N TYR A 826 15.70 11.74 -37.42
CA TYR A 826 15.65 11.06 -38.73
C TYR A 826 16.83 11.43 -39.63
N PRO A 827 17.60 10.45 -40.16
CA PRO A 827 18.77 10.70 -40.99
C PRO A 827 18.50 11.63 -42.17
N GLY A 828 19.34 12.65 -42.35
CA GLY A 828 19.21 13.60 -43.46
C GLY A 828 18.08 14.63 -43.32
N THR A 829 17.34 14.65 -42.21
CA THR A 829 16.28 15.63 -41.93
C THR A 829 16.66 16.55 -40.77
N PRO A 830 16.03 17.74 -40.66
CA PRO A 830 16.11 18.58 -39.47
C PRO A 830 15.06 18.21 -38.41
N LEU A 831 14.33 17.10 -38.57
CA LEU A 831 13.17 16.75 -37.74
C LEU A 831 13.54 15.80 -36.59
N VAL A 832 12.95 16.09 -35.44
CA VAL A 832 12.97 15.25 -34.24
C VAL A 832 11.53 15.05 -33.78
N THR A 833 11.11 13.79 -33.63
CA THR A 833 9.82 13.44 -33.01
C THR A 833 10.04 13.07 -31.55
N MET A 834 9.00 13.23 -30.74
CA MET A 834 8.91 12.69 -29.38
C MET A 834 7.46 12.61 -28.92
N PHE A 835 7.23 11.84 -27.87
CA PHE A 835 6.02 11.96 -27.05
C PHE A 835 6.31 12.88 -25.87
N ASP A 836 5.48 13.90 -25.67
CA ASP A 836 5.63 14.96 -24.68
C ASP A 836 4.50 14.86 -23.65
N ASP A 837 4.80 14.29 -22.49
CA ASP A 837 3.81 13.98 -21.45
C ASP A 837 3.20 15.24 -20.87
N HIS A 838 4.03 16.25 -20.55
CA HIS A 838 3.68 17.53 -19.92
C HIS A 838 2.87 17.47 -18.60
N CYS A 839 2.44 16.29 -18.15
CA CYS A 839 1.41 16.11 -17.14
C CYS A 839 1.88 15.34 -15.89
N CYS A 840 1.10 15.59 -14.83
CA CYS A 840 0.65 14.59 -13.89
C CYS A 840 1.62 14.17 -12.78
N GLN A 841 1.03 13.55 -11.76
CA GLN A 841 1.67 13.26 -10.49
C GLN A 841 2.31 11.87 -10.55
N ILE A 842 3.49 11.75 -11.18
CA ILE A 842 4.21 10.46 -11.24
C ILE A 842 4.53 9.96 -9.83
N THR A 843 3.74 9.03 -9.29
CA THR A 843 3.96 8.45 -7.95
C THR A 843 4.98 7.30 -7.96
N GLY A 844 6.14 7.54 -8.57
CA GLY A 844 7.29 6.62 -8.56
C GLY A 844 8.41 7.17 -7.66
N GLY A 845 8.88 6.37 -6.70
CA GLY A 845 10.02 6.74 -5.85
C GLY A 845 9.86 8.00 -4.98
N GLY A 846 8.67 8.61 -4.90
CA GLY A 846 8.46 9.88 -4.20
C GLY A 846 8.80 11.13 -5.03
N THR A 847 8.84 11.02 -6.36
CA THR A 847 8.81 12.19 -7.24
C THR A 847 7.44 12.87 -7.21
N TYR A 848 7.42 14.20 -7.40
CA TYR A 848 6.21 15.02 -7.45
C TYR A 848 6.52 16.32 -8.18
N VAL A 849 5.84 16.57 -9.29
CA VAL A 849 5.76 17.88 -9.96
C VAL A 849 4.30 18.07 -10.41
N ASN A 850 3.80 19.30 -10.39
CA ASN A 850 2.45 19.58 -10.89
C ASN A 850 2.45 19.52 -12.44
N PRO A 851 1.35 19.09 -13.08
CA PRO A 851 1.19 19.21 -14.53
C PRO A 851 1.46 20.63 -15.02
N THR A 852 2.16 20.75 -16.15
CA THR A 852 2.48 22.04 -16.78
C THR A 852 1.68 22.25 -18.08
N SER A 853 1.26 21.17 -18.75
CA SER A 853 0.29 21.19 -19.85
C SER A 853 -0.42 19.82 -19.98
N TYR A 854 -1.04 19.57 -21.13
CA TYR A 854 -1.59 18.28 -21.56
C TYR A 854 -0.57 17.49 -22.40
N SER A 855 -0.78 16.18 -22.53
CA SER A 855 0.11 15.28 -23.27
C SER A 855 -0.13 15.30 -24.77
N ARG A 856 0.93 15.16 -25.57
CA ARG A 856 0.87 15.26 -27.03
C ARG A 856 2.02 14.52 -27.73
N GLY A 857 1.78 14.10 -28.97
CA GLY A 857 2.86 13.83 -29.91
C GLY A 857 3.44 15.16 -30.40
N LEU A 858 4.77 15.31 -30.40
CA LEU A 858 5.47 16.55 -30.72
C LEU A 858 6.50 16.36 -31.84
N VAL A 859 6.39 17.15 -32.91
CA VAL A 859 7.39 17.21 -33.99
C VAL A 859 8.12 18.53 -33.94
N LEU A 860 9.44 18.47 -33.75
CA LEU A 860 10.33 19.63 -33.70
C LEU A 860 11.22 19.70 -34.93
N LYS A 861 11.44 20.92 -35.44
CA LYS A 861 12.47 21.23 -36.42
C LYS A 861 13.65 21.91 -35.73
N LEU A 862 14.81 21.27 -35.79
CA LEU A 862 16.08 21.79 -35.28
C LEU A 862 16.84 22.53 -36.39
N ASP A 863 17.42 23.67 -36.03
CA ASP A 863 18.45 24.36 -36.82
C ASP A 863 19.74 24.43 -35.99
N PRO A 864 20.71 23.53 -36.23
CA PRO A 864 22.01 23.52 -35.55
C PRO A 864 22.89 24.74 -35.85
N LYS A 865 22.63 25.49 -36.92
CA LYS A 865 23.39 26.71 -37.26
C LYS A 865 22.83 27.94 -36.56
N ALA A 866 21.50 28.04 -36.49
CA ALA A 866 20.81 29.11 -35.78
C ALA A 866 20.66 28.84 -34.27
N HIS A 867 21.04 27.64 -33.80
CA HIS A 867 20.81 27.17 -32.43
C HIS A 867 19.35 27.36 -32.01
N SER A 868 18.40 26.89 -32.82
CA SER A 868 16.96 27.02 -32.54
C SER A 868 16.21 25.70 -32.74
N ALA A 869 15.28 25.41 -31.83
CA ALA A 869 14.30 24.34 -31.97
C ALA A 869 12.91 24.97 -32.13
N THR A 870 12.16 24.56 -33.16
CA THR A 870 10.86 25.16 -33.50
C THR A 870 9.80 24.11 -33.70
N LEU A 871 8.55 24.41 -33.33
CA LEU A 871 7.42 23.50 -33.51
C LEU A 871 7.16 23.30 -35.02
N ALA A 872 7.12 22.05 -35.45
CA ALA A 872 6.77 21.65 -36.82
C ALA A 872 5.37 21.00 -36.89
N GLY A 873 4.95 20.30 -35.84
CA GLY A 873 3.62 19.69 -35.70
C GLY A 873 3.34 19.25 -34.26
N GLU A 874 2.07 19.15 -33.90
CA GLU A 874 1.61 18.53 -32.65
C GLU A 874 0.34 17.71 -32.86
N TYR A 875 0.18 16.62 -32.11
CA TYR A 875 -0.96 15.69 -32.20
C TYR A 875 -1.55 15.47 -30.80
N THR A 876 -2.86 15.63 -30.64
CA THR A 876 -3.55 15.66 -29.34
C THR A 876 -4.80 14.78 -29.30
N HIS A 877 -5.00 14.04 -28.21
CA HIS A 877 -6.21 13.22 -28.00
C HIS A 877 -7.35 14.06 -27.41
N GLY A 878 -7.79 15.07 -28.15
CA GLY A 878 -8.79 16.04 -27.67
C GLY A 878 -8.25 17.01 -26.61
N SER A 879 -9.15 17.70 -25.91
CA SER A 879 -8.78 18.78 -24.99
C SER A 879 -8.44 18.29 -23.59
N ASN A 880 -7.27 18.69 -23.07
CA ASN A 880 -6.78 18.35 -21.72
C ASN A 880 -6.61 16.84 -21.48
N PHE A 881 -6.15 16.11 -22.49
CA PHE A 881 -5.81 14.69 -22.35
C PHE A 881 -4.44 14.51 -21.69
N ASN A 882 -4.35 13.50 -20.84
CA ASN A 882 -3.22 13.28 -19.96
C ASN A 882 -2.79 11.81 -20.02
N SER A 883 -1.55 11.58 -20.45
CA SER A 883 -0.73 10.40 -20.15
C SER A 883 0.33 10.85 -19.14
N GLU A 884 0.58 10.06 -18.10
CA GLU A 884 1.50 10.43 -17.01
C GLU A 884 2.94 9.97 -17.26
N TYR A 885 3.10 8.97 -18.13
CA TYR A 885 4.37 8.36 -18.49
C TYR A 885 4.18 7.47 -19.73
N MET A 886 5.29 7.11 -20.38
CA MET A 886 5.33 6.29 -21.59
C MET A 886 4.61 6.93 -22.78
N GLY A 887 4.76 6.33 -23.95
CA GLY A 887 4.18 6.83 -25.18
C GLY A 887 5.21 7.00 -26.30
N SER A 888 4.71 7.32 -27.48
CA SER A 888 5.47 7.27 -28.72
C SER A 888 4.87 8.13 -29.83
N LEU A 889 5.71 8.59 -30.76
CA LEU A 889 5.28 9.28 -31.98
C LEU A 889 6.08 8.78 -33.19
N GLU A 890 5.38 8.10 -34.10
CA GLU A 890 5.94 7.52 -35.31
C GLU A 890 5.36 8.18 -36.59
N PRO A 891 6.19 8.85 -37.42
CA PRO A 891 5.79 9.33 -38.73
C PRO A 891 5.75 8.16 -39.74
N LEU A 892 4.61 7.97 -40.40
CA LEU A 892 4.35 6.82 -41.26
C LEU A 892 4.65 7.11 -42.74
N ALA A 893 4.94 6.06 -43.50
CA ALA A 893 5.38 6.15 -44.91
C ALA A 893 4.35 6.79 -45.88
N ASN A 894 3.08 6.89 -45.49
CA ASN A 894 2.02 7.57 -46.26
C ASN A 894 1.80 9.04 -45.85
N GLY A 895 2.58 9.57 -44.90
CA GLY A 895 2.43 10.92 -44.34
C GLY A 895 1.38 11.05 -43.24
N ASN A 896 0.84 9.93 -42.73
CA ASN A 896 0.11 9.90 -41.47
C ASN A 896 1.08 9.81 -40.30
N GLU A 897 0.60 10.03 -39.07
CA GLU A 897 1.40 9.91 -37.85
C GLU A 897 0.68 9.05 -36.82
N PHE A 898 1.42 8.15 -36.17
CA PHE A 898 0.92 7.21 -35.17
C PHE A 898 1.36 7.61 -33.77
N VAL A 899 0.43 7.66 -32.83
CA VAL A 899 0.69 8.03 -31.43
C VAL A 899 0.28 6.89 -30.52
N GLY A 900 1.24 6.31 -29.81
CA GLY A 900 0.96 5.46 -28.66
C GLY A 900 0.86 6.33 -27.40
N TRP A 901 -0.26 6.26 -26.67
CA TRP A 901 -0.54 7.16 -25.53
C TRP A 901 -0.07 6.63 -24.17
N GLY A 902 0.87 5.68 -24.14
CA GLY A 902 1.59 5.31 -22.92
C GLY A 902 0.70 4.79 -21.79
N SER A 903 0.74 5.48 -20.65
CA SER A 903 -0.07 5.19 -19.46
C SER A 903 -1.58 5.43 -19.66
N ALA A 904 -1.98 6.09 -20.74
CA ALA A 904 -3.39 6.13 -21.15
C ALA A 904 -3.69 4.93 -22.07
N PRO A 905 -4.88 4.30 -21.97
CA PRO A 905 -5.18 3.02 -22.62
C PRO A 905 -5.52 3.18 -24.12
N PHE A 906 -4.75 3.98 -24.87
CA PHE A 906 -5.04 4.37 -26.24
C PHE A 906 -3.82 4.28 -27.16
N PHE A 907 -4.07 4.05 -28.44
CA PHE A 907 -3.17 4.40 -29.54
C PHE A 907 -3.99 4.87 -30.75
N SER A 908 -3.46 5.83 -31.50
CA SER A 908 -4.23 6.57 -32.50
C SER A 908 -3.40 6.83 -33.76
N GLU A 909 -4.07 6.95 -34.91
CA GLU A 909 -3.46 7.37 -36.18
C GLU A 909 -4.11 8.66 -36.66
N TYR A 910 -3.29 9.62 -37.09
CA TYR A 910 -3.70 10.94 -37.58
C TYR A 910 -3.26 11.13 -39.04
N ASP A 911 -4.04 11.85 -39.85
CA ASP A 911 -3.53 12.34 -41.13
C ASP A 911 -2.59 13.54 -40.96
N SER A 912 -1.84 13.88 -42.02
CA SER A 912 -0.94 15.05 -42.09
C SER A 912 -1.58 16.41 -41.77
N SER A 913 -2.91 16.49 -41.62
CA SER A 913 -3.62 17.70 -41.19
C SER A 913 -4.07 17.65 -39.72
N GLY A 914 -3.67 16.60 -38.99
CA GLY A 914 -4.04 16.36 -37.59
C GLY A 914 -5.43 15.74 -37.39
N ASN A 915 -6.10 15.25 -38.44
CA ASN A 915 -7.41 14.60 -38.26
C ASN A 915 -7.23 13.15 -37.81
N LEU A 916 -7.93 12.79 -36.73
CA LEU A 916 -7.98 11.44 -36.18
C LEU A 916 -8.62 10.44 -37.18
N LEU A 917 -7.86 9.43 -37.61
CA LEU A 917 -8.28 8.37 -38.54
C LEU A 917 -8.63 7.06 -37.83
N LEU A 918 -7.90 6.75 -36.76
CA LEU A 918 -8.08 5.60 -35.88
C LEU A 918 -7.89 6.09 -34.45
N ASP A 919 -8.79 5.69 -33.55
CA ASP A 919 -8.54 5.73 -32.11
C ASP A 919 -8.89 4.37 -31.51
N ALA A 920 -7.88 3.65 -31.07
CA ALA A 920 -8.00 2.30 -30.54
C ALA A 920 -7.78 2.32 -29.03
N ARG A 921 -8.66 1.64 -28.29
CA ARG A 921 -8.65 1.61 -26.83
C ARG A 921 -8.44 0.19 -26.29
N LEU A 922 -7.50 0.07 -25.34
CA LEU A 922 -7.26 -1.15 -24.55
C LEU A 922 -8.36 -1.34 -23.47
N PRO A 923 -8.70 -2.58 -23.12
CA PRO A 923 -9.74 -2.88 -22.13
C PRO A 923 -9.28 -2.72 -20.68
N GLY A 924 -10.19 -2.33 -19.78
CA GLY A 924 -9.91 -2.30 -18.34
C GLY A 924 -8.83 -1.27 -17.95
N SER A 925 -7.79 -1.76 -17.28
CA SER A 925 -6.58 -1.02 -16.88
C SER A 925 -5.35 -1.37 -17.73
N ASP A 926 -5.54 -2.06 -18.86
CA ASP A 926 -4.46 -2.37 -19.79
C ASP A 926 -3.94 -1.10 -20.48
N ILE A 927 -2.62 -0.98 -20.53
CA ILE A 927 -1.84 0.11 -21.13
C ILE A 927 -0.74 -0.48 -22.01
N THR A 928 0.04 0.38 -22.67
CA THR A 928 1.22 -0.05 -23.43
C THR A 928 2.36 0.95 -23.30
N TYR A 929 3.61 0.48 -23.40
CA TYR A 929 4.77 1.36 -23.38
C TYR A 929 4.87 2.20 -24.66
N ARG A 930 4.75 1.52 -25.80
CA ARG A 930 4.86 2.05 -27.17
C ARG A 930 3.96 1.20 -28.08
N ALA A 931 3.42 1.80 -29.12
CA ALA A 931 2.80 1.08 -30.23
C ALA A 931 3.25 1.71 -31.56
N THR A 932 3.58 0.89 -32.56
CA THR A 932 4.08 1.31 -33.88
C THR A 932 3.38 0.58 -35.03
N VAL A 933 3.53 1.05 -36.28
CA VAL A 933 2.91 0.47 -37.48
C VAL A 933 3.97 -0.05 -38.46
N GLU A 934 4.25 -1.34 -38.39
CA GLU A 934 5.46 -1.94 -38.98
C GLU A 934 5.16 -2.94 -40.13
N PRO A 935 6.01 -3.01 -41.16
CA PRO A 935 5.87 -3.94 -42.28
C PRO A 935 6.41 -5.34 -41.93
N TRP A 936 5.60 -6.16 -41.26
CA TRP A 936 5.99 -7.52 -40.84
C TRP A 936 5.52 -8.65 -41.78
N VAL A 937 6.35 -9.70 -41.96
CA VAL A 937 6.00 -10.94 -42.70
C VAL A 937 6.31 -12.19 -41.88
N GLY A 938 5.40 -12.56 -40.98
CA GLY A 938 5.52 -13.81 -40.20
C GLY A 938 5.27 -15.08 -41.02
N LYS A 939 6.21 -16.03 -40.93
CA LYS A 939 6.25 -17.35 -41.59
C LYS A 939 6.46 -18.48 -40.54
N PRO A 940 5.52 -18.71 -39.61
CA PRO A 940 5.68 -19.72 -38.55
C PRO A 940 5.95 -21.14 -39.08
N LEU A 941 6.95 -21.83 -38.54
CA LEU A 941 7.32 -23.21 -38.94
C LEU A 941 6.44 -24.31 -38.30
N TYR A 942 5.72 -23.99 -37.23
CA TYR A 942 4.73 -24.89 -36.65
C TYR A 942 3.48 -24.96 -37.55
N PRO A 943 2.79 -26.10 -37.65
CA PRO A 943 1.64 -26.24 -38.54
C PRO A 943 0.44 -25.38 -38.08
N PRO A 944 -0.49 -25.04 -38.99
CA PRO A 944 -1.78 -24.45 -38.63
C PRO A 944 -2.51 -25.25 -37.55
N ALA A 945 -3.18 -24.54 -36.64
CA ALA A 945 -4.05 -25.13 -35.65
C ALA A 945 -5.47 -25.29 -36.20
N GLY A 946 -6.13 -26.40 -35.85
CA GLY A 946 -7.49 -26.68 -36.27
C GLY A 946 -8.27 -27.46 -35.22
N ALA A 947 -9.56 -27.14 -35.10
CA ALA A 947 -10.48 -27.79 -34.17
C ALA A 947 -11.88 -27.89 -34.78
N ALA A 948 -12.71 -28.83 -34.32
CA ALA A 948 -14.08 -28.98 -34.81
C ALA A 948 -15.07 -29.15 -33.66
N ARG A 949 -16.17 -28.40 -33.68
CA ARG A 949 -17.29 -28.51 -32.73
C ARG A 949 -18.62 -28.68 -33.46
N ARG A 950 -19.61 -29.27 -32.79
CA ARG A 950 -21.01 -29.27 -33.26
C ARG A 950 -21.74 -28.05 -32.72
N ALA A 951 -22.47 -27.36 -33.59
CA ALA A 951 -23.36 -26.27 -33.23
C ALA A 951 -24.59 -26.29 -34.14
N SER A 952 -25.79 -26.21 -33.55
CA SER A 952 -27.07 -26.11 -34.29
C SER A 952 -27.23 -27.12 -35.43
N GLY A 953 -26.87 -28.39 -35.19
CA GLY A 953 -26.99 -29.48 -36.17
C GLY A 953 -25.91 -29.52 -37.27
N ARG A 954 -24.96 -28.58 -37.29
CA ARG A 954 -23.81 -28.55 -38.21
C ARG A 954 -22.50 -28.75 -37.46
N THR A 955 -21.47 -29.20 -38.18
CA THR A 955 -20.09 -29.15 -37.67
C THR A 955 -19.47 -27.83 -38.13
N ILE A 956 -18.79 -27.14 -37.22
CA ILE A 956 -17.99 -25.94 -37.53
C ILE A 956 -16.53 -26.31 -37.30
N VAL A 957 -15.71 -26.12 -38.33
CA VAL A 957 -14.26 -26.28 -38.29
C VAL A 957 -13.63 -24.90 -38.08
N TYR A 958 -12.84 -24.77 -37.04
CA TYR A 958 -12.11 -23.56 -36.68
C TYR A 958 -10.66 -23.72 -37.14
N ALA A 959 -10.13 -22.70 -37.81
CA ALA A 959 -8.77 -22.67 -38.34
C ALA A 959 -8.04 -21.40 -37.90
N SER A 960 -6.82 -21.55 -37.38
CA SER A 960 -5.94 -20.42 -37.04
C SER A 960 -4.47 -20.77 -37.30
N TRP A 961 -3.62 -19.77 -37.46
CA TRP A 961 -2.18 -19.95 -37.53
C TRP A 961 -1.50 -18.72 -36.95
N ASN A 962 -1.05 -18.84 -35.69
CA ASN A 962 -0.50 -17.72 -34.93
C ASN A 962 0.69 -17.11 -35.70
N GLY A 963 0.64 -15.81 -35.98
CA GLY A 963 1.67 -15.08 -36.72
C GLY A 963 1.75 -15.31 -38.23
N ALA A 964 0.91 -16.17 -38.83
CA ALA A 964 0.94 -16.37 -40.28
C ALA A 964 0.27 -15.19 -41.03
N THR A 965 1.11 -14.33 -41.59
CA THR A 965 0.69 -13.10 -42.32
C THR A 965 0.19 -13.40 -43.73
N GLN A 966 0.75 -14.41 -44.40
CA GLN A 966 0.50 -14.72 -45.81
C GLN A 966 -0.83 -15.45 -46.12
N VAL A 967 -1.55 -15.89 -45.08
CA VAL A 967 -2.80 -16.66 -45.22
C VAL A 967 -3.93 -15.77 -45.75
N ARG A 968 -4.47 -16.07 -46.93
CA ARG A 968 -5.63 -15.36 -47.52
C ARG A 968 -6.93 -16.15 -47.39
N SER A 969 -6.88 -17.47 -47.54
CA SER A 969 -8.05 -18.33 -47.36
C SER A 969 -7.69 -19.68 -46.75
N TRP A 970 -8.72 -20.40 -46.33
CA TRP A 970 -8.64 -21.71 -45.71
C TRP A 970 -9.40 -22.73 -46.54
N ARG A 971 -8.84 -23.94 -46.68
CA ARG A 971 -9.51 -25.11 -47.25
C ARG A 971 -9.62 -26.20 -46.19
N VAL A 972 -10.84 -26.66 -45.92
CA VAL A 972 -11.07 -27.79 -45.00
C VAL A 972 -11.02 -29.08 -45.80
N LEU A 973 -10.19 -30.03 -45.36
CA LEU A 973 -10.22 -31.42 -45.80
C LEU A 973 -11.03 -32.23 -44.78
N GLY A 974 -12.01 -33.01 -45.21
CA GLY A 974 -12.88 -33.80 -44.34
C GLY A 974 -12.95 -35.26 -44.78
N GLY A 975 -13.04 -36.18 -43.81
CA GLY A 975 -13.06 -37.62 -44.06
C GLY A 975 -13.72 -38.44 -42.96
N THR A 976 -13.96 -39.71 -43.26
CA THR A 976 -14.36 -40.71 -42.25
C THR A 976 -13.16 -41.21 -41.44
N SER A 977 -11.95 -41.17 -42.02
CA SER A 977 -10.66 -41.44 -41.39
C SER A 977 -9.60 -40.44 -41.85
N ALA A 978 -8.50 -40.34 -41.10
CA ALA A 978 -7.39 -39.42 -41.41
C ALA A 978 -6.64 -39.76 -42.73
N ALA A 979 -6.79 -40.98 -43.25
CA ALA A 979 -6.20 -41.42 -44.51
C ALA A 979 -7.09 -41.16 -45.73
N ALA A 980 -8.39 -40.87 -45.53
CA ALA A 980 -9.38 -40.70 -46.58
C ALA A 980 -10.10 -39.35 -46.43
N GLN A 981 -9.36 -38.26 -46.69
CA GLN A 981 -9.85 -36.89 -46.62
C GLN A 981 -9.85 -36.22 -48.00
N ALA A 982 -10.92 -35.50 -48.32
CA ALA A 982 -11.05 -34.69 -49.53
C ALA A 982 -11.44 -33.24 -49.16
N PRO A 983 -11.29 -32.24 -50.05
CA PRO A 983 -11.80 -30.90 -49.81
C PRO A 983 -13.32 -30.89 -49.60
N VAL A 984 -13.80 -30.33 -48.50
CA VAL A 984 -15.23 -30.29 -48.13
C VAL A 984 -15.80 -28.87 -47.96
N ALA A 985 -14.93 -27.89 -47.71
CA ALA A 985 -15.31 -26.47 -47.63
C ALA A 985 -14.09 -25.57 -47.86
N SER A 986 -14.32 -24.30 -48.12
CA SER A 986 -13.28 -23.25 -48.10
C SER A 986 -13.89 -21.91 -47.67
N ALA A 987 -13.08 -21.04 -47.06
CA ALA A 987 -13.51 -19.72 -46.60
C ALA A 987 -12.35 -18.70 -46.65
N PRO A 988 -12.60 -17.40 -46.89
CA PRO A 988 -11.61 -16.34 -46.68
C PRO A 988 -11.16 -16.28 -45.22
N LYS A 989 -9.93 -15.82 -44.95
CA LYS A 989 -9.47 -15.55 -43.58
C LYS A 989 -10.29 -14.40 -42.99
N ALA A 990 -11.02 -14.65 -41.90
CA ALA A 990 -11.89 -13.64 -41.27
C ALA A 990 -11.16 -12.78 -40.21
N GLY A 991 -10.21 -13.38 -39.48
CA GLY A 991 -9.42 -12.79 -38.39
C GLY A 991 -8.31 -13.75 -37.95
N PHE A 992 -7.97 -13.79 -36.66
CA PHE A 992 -7.04 -14.79 -36.10
C PHE A 992 -7.55 -16.23 -36.32
N GLU A 993 -8.80 -16.47 -35.93
CA GLU A 993 -9.53 -17.73 -36.10
C GLU A 993 -10.63 -17.54 -37.14
N THR A 994 -10.75 -18.51 -38.06
CA THR A 994 -11.82 -18.54 -39.06
C THR A 994 -12.72 -19.72 -38.80
N ALA A 995 -14.01 -19.46 -38.57
CA ALA A 995 -15.04 -20.48 -38.39
C ALA A 995 -15.65 -20.89 -39.75
N ILE A 996 -15.54 -22.17 -40.09
CA ILE A 996 -15.89 -22.72 -41.40
C ILE A 996 -16.97 -23.80 -41.22
N PRO A 997 -18.24 -23.51 -41.56
CA PRO A 997 -19.31 -24.51 -41.51
C PRO A 997 -19.05 -25.64 -42.52
N VAL A 998 -19.23 -26.89 -42.09
CA VAL A 998 -19.14 -28.08 -42.94
C VAL A 998 -20.36 -28.99 -42.76
N ALA A 999 -20.65 -29.80 -43.77
CA ALA A 999 -21.74 -30.76 -43.73
C ALA A 999 -21.53 -31.84 -42.63
N SER A 1000 -22.63 -32.37 -42.12
CA SER A 1000 -22.62 -33.51 -41.20
C SER A 1000 -22.17 -34.80 -41.91
N GLY A 1001 -21.38 -35.64 -41.23
CA GLY A 1001 -20.97 -36.97 -41.72
C GLY A 1001 -19.47 -37.23 -41.61
N TYR A 1002 -18.65 -36.19 -41.73
CA TYR A 1002 -17.20 -36.27 -41.53
C TYR A 1002 -16.85 -36.41 -40.03
N ARG A 1003 -15.82 -37.22 -39.74
CA ARG A 1003 -15.34 -37.50 -38.37
C ARG A 1003 -13.98 -36.88 -38.08
N THR A 1004 -13.11 -36.82 -39.09
CA THR A 1004 -11.76 -36.25 -39.00
C THR A 1004 -11.55 -35.20 -40.07
N PHE A 1005 -10.77 -34.18 -39.72
CA PHE A 1005 -10.51 -32.99 -40.54
C PHE A 1005 -9.02 -32.64 -40.58
N ARG A 1006 -8.64 -31.84 -41.58
CA ARG A 1006 -7.43 -31.00 -41.61
C ARG A 1006 -7.81 -29.64 -42.18
N VAL A 1007 -7.04 -28.61 -41.87
CA VAL A 1007 -7.16 -27.29 -42.50
C VAL A 1007 -5.87 -26.99 -43.27
N GLN A 1008 -6.02 -26.55 -44.53
CA GLN A 1008 -4.93 -26.02 -45.33
C GLN A 1008 -5.04 -24.50 -45.35
N ALA A 1009 -3.95 -23.83 -45.00
CA ALA A 1009 -3.76 -22.41 -45.22
C ALA A 1009 -3.37 -22.18 -46.68
N LEU A 1010 -4.06 -21.27 -47.37
CA LEU A 1010 -3.80 -20.91 -48.76
C LEU A 1010 -3.30 -19.46 -48.87
N ASP A 1011 -2.36 -19.23 -49.78
CA ASP A 1011 -1.85 -17.91 -50.15
C ASP A 1011 -2.81 -17.14 -51.08
N ALA A 1012 -2.35 -16.02 -51.65
CA ALA A 1012 -3.11 -15.21 -52.61
C ALA A 1012 -3.35 -15.91 -53.95
N ASP A 1013 -2.49 -16.85 -54.35
CA ASP A 1013 -2.60 -17.65 -55.57
C ASP A 1013 -3.43 -18.93 -55.35
N GLY A 1014 -3.94 -19.14 -54.12
CA GLY A 1014 -4.70 -20.34 -53.73
C GLY A 1014 -3.83 -21.59 -53.51
N ARG A 1015 -2.50 -21.45 -53.45
CA ARG A 1015 -1.58 -22.57 -53.19
C ARG A 1015 -1.53 -22.89 -51.69
N PRO A 1016 -1.49 -24.17 -51.29
CA PRO A 1016 -1.29 -24.55 -49.89
C PRO A 1016 0.09 -24.16 -49.39
N ILE A 1017 0.15 -23.30 -48.37
CA ILE A 1017 1.38 -22.87 -47.69
C ILE A 1017 1.56 -23.54 -46.31
N GLY A 1018 0.51 -24.16 -45.77
CA GLY A 1018 0.58 -24.93 -44.53
C GLY A 1018 -0.61 -25.88 -44.43
N THR A 1019 -0.44 -27.00 -43.72
CA THR A 1019 -1.54 -27.96 -43.44
C THR A 1019 -1.47 -28.40 -41.98
N SER A 1020 -2.61 -28.37 -41.29
CA SER A 1020 -2.70 -28.79 -39.89
C SER A 1020 -2.44 -30.29 -39.72
N GLN A 1021 -2.15 -30.68 -38.47
CA GLN A 1021 -2.36 -32.07 -38.07
C GLN A 1021 -3.84 -32.48 -38.22
N ALA A 1022 -4.11 -33.78 -38.27
CA ALA A 1022 -5.48 -34.28 -38.31
C ALA A 1022 -6.16 -34.13 -36.93
N PHE A 1023 -7.39 -33.64 -36.91
CA PHE A 1023 -8.18 -33.47 -35.69
C PHE A 1023 -9.61 -33.99 -35.88
N SER A 1024 -10.29 -34.27 -34.77
CA SER A 1024 -11.65 -34.82 -34.74
C SER A 1024 -12.64 -33.81 -34.16
N VAL A 1025 -13.94 -34.08 -34.32
CA VAL A 1025 -14.99 -33.34 -33.62
C VAL A 1025 -14.87 -33.57 -32.12
N THR A 1026 -14.65 -32.51 -31.34
CA THR A 1026 -14.84 -32.54 -29.88
C THR A 1026 -16.31 -32.33 -29.55
N GLY A 1027 -16.79 -33.02 -28.50
CA GLY A 1027 -18.16 -32.88 -27.99
C GLY A 1027 -18.50 -31.47 -27.55
#